data_AF-A0A1Z9PT69-F1
#
_entry.id   AF-A0A1Z9PT69-F1
#
_cell.length_a   1.000
_cell.length_b   1.000
_cell.length_c   1.000
_cell.angle_alpha   90.00
_cell.angle_beta   90.00
_cell.angle_gamma   90.00
#
_symmetry.space_group_name_H-M   'P 1'
#
loop_
_entity.id
_entity.type
_entity.pdbx_description
1 polymer ?
#
loop_
_entity_poly.entity_id
_entity_poly.type
_entity_poly.pdbx_seq_one_letter_code
_entity_poly.pdbx_strand_id
1 'polypeptide(L)'
;MSSTSGNYKRSKVTTNKVYDVGPYEAIVVNHLDRRFMGGLEVELVKYTGSGNTPESAGQLVQVRYLSPFYGVTPGVGLTANDGYQHTQKSYGMWMVPPDIGTRVLVIFVEGNLNLGYWIGCVPDDYMNFMIPDGRASTEITTALTPDGIKGSKLPVGEYNKAFEDGSKIDPTLFSKPYNKDFTEVLETQGLLFDEARGTTTSSARRETPSMVFGFNTPGPLDKRDGSPKVSVGPSEDKVDIPYNRLGGSSLVMDDGDGSFIRKTHPEDGPPLYVNKIDRESGGKQSIPQNELLRLRTRTGHQLLMHNSEDIIYIGNARGTTWIEMTSDGKIDIHAQDSVSIMTDADFNITAERDINMEAGRNVNIKASARYSKGTPIDAKGLDSGRIQFESQHDYNLIVGRDSKVTVNNNSHNGVVGNQYISTGKFLNVNTGQDTKLTAGGSTNILSGKEHRETAKFIHMNGPRASSAEKATDAVELETILLPFIFPGSTKPVVYDSIVPRAPQHEPWPHHENLDPQAYKKAQTDRENPGALATADRILTPDTFLKGKGGRRRSGVVANSGGNIDTGHENHGGGSATGTGQTPVDEYAPSFGFTGELGKLSERYESRGDPTAIGYDTTGGWSYGTYQLATKTGGFKGFMDYTKRKAPETHQQLVDAGGHSLAKLGSDSFKQSWKSIMSGAGAEDQHQYAVVQYFVPAADKVTKSTGIDVRTRSKTLQDVLWSTAIQHGAGGCNRVFKNALKACGNNNPADDALIVAVYNERARDNGMAHFGKSTNEVRRSVVKRFNNEKLDALSSLKQELGGGGTPTQSGSGTVVLPVEGTVG
;
A
#
# COMPACT_ATOMS: atom_id res chain seq x y z
N MET A 1 -49.84 47.40 33.58
CA MET A 1 -49.82 47.50 35.05
C MET A 1 -49.97 46.12 35.66
N SER A 2 -48.87 45.57 36.19
CA SER A 2 -48.79 44.63 37.31
C SER A 2 -47.31 44.29 37.46
N SER A 3 -46.63 44.96 38.38
CA SER A 3 -45.23 44.74 38.71
C SER A 3 -45.14 43.57 39.69
N THR A 4 -44.69 42.40 39.23
CA THR A 4 -44.33 41.30 40.13
C THR A 4 -42.83 41.36 40.39
N SER A 5 -42.48 41.94 41.53
CA SER A 5 -41.14 41.92 42.12
C SER A 5 -40.80 40.51 42.61
N GLY A 6 -40.11 39.74 41.77
CA GLY A 6 -39.50 38.46 42.16
C GLY A 6 -38.25 38.68 43.01
N ASN A 7 -38.39 38.63 44.33
CA ASN A 7 -37.27 38.55 45.28
C ASN A 7 -36.43 37.30 45.01
N TYR A 8 -35.16 37.47 44.61
CA TYR A 8 -34.18 36.39 44.58
C TYR A 8 -33.86 35.94 46.02
N LYS A 9 -34.51 34.88 46.50
CA LYS A 9 -34.05 34.14 47.67
C LYS A 9 -32.84 33.31 47.24
N ARG A 10 -31.65 33.70 47.67
CA ARG A 10 -30.43 32.88 47.60
C ARG A 10 -30.68 31.62 48.42
N SER A 11 -31.01 30.51 47.77
CA SER A 11 -30.83 29.20 48.38
C SER A 11 -29.34 29.09 48.74
N LYS A 12 -29.04 28.68 49.98
CA LYS A 12 -27.70 28.23 50.34
C LYS A 12 -27.41 27.00 49.50
N VAL A 13 -26.86 27.21 48.30
CA VAL A 13 -26.13 26.18 47.60
C VAL A 13 -24.92 25.91 48.47
N THR A 14 -24.81 24.69 49.00
CA THR A 14 -23.56 24.13 49.46
C THR A 14 -22.63 24.17 48.25
N THR A 15 -21.89 25.28 48.13
CA THR A 15 -20.99 25.48 47.00
C THR A 15 -19.85 24.51 47.18
N ASN A 16 -19.86 23.43 46.40
CA ASN A 16 -18.65 22.65 46.14
C ASN A 16 -17.68 23.58 45.37
N LYS A 17 -17.03 24.49 46.11
CA LYS A 17 -15.96 25.36 45.60
C LYS A 17 -14.69 24.54 45.57
N VAL A 18 -14.02 24.55 44.43
CA VAL A 18 -12.63 24.09 44.38
C VAL A 18 -11.77 25.25 44.90
N TYR A 19 -10.96 24.99 45.92
CA TYR A 19 -10.21 26.02 46.65
C TYR A 19 -8.88 26.40 45.98
N ASP A 20 -8.44 25.61 45.00
CA ASP A 20 -7.25 25.87 44.19
C ASP A 20 -7.63 26.63 42.90
N VAL A 21 -6.80 27.55 42.44
CA VAL A 21 -7.10 28.45 41.32
C VAL A 21 -6.19 28.13 40.13
N GLY A 22 -6.66 27.29 39.22
CA GLY A 22 -5.95 26.93 37.99
C GLY A 22 -6.76 26.01 37.07
N PRO A 23 -6.22 25.68 35.88
CA PRO A 23 -6.75 24.60 35.05
C PRO A 23 -6.57 23.24 35.72
N TYR A 24 -7.52 22.34 35.49
CA TYR A 24 -7.53 20.96 35.99
C TYR A 24 -7.42 19.98 34.82
N GLU A 25 -6.65 18.93 34.99
CA GLU A 25 -6.68 17.78 34.09
C GLU A 25 -7.92 16.92 34.39
N ALA A 26 -8.60 16.48 33.35
CA ALA A 26 -9.80 15.66 33.44
C ALA A 26 -9.85 14.64 32.30
N ILE A 27 -10.55 13.54 32.52
CA ILE A 27 -10.77 12.48 31.52
C ILE A 27 -12.22 12.55 31.05
N VAL A 28 -12.45 12.53 29.74
CA VAL A 28 -13.81 12.48 29.18
C VAL A 28 -14.44 11.13 29.47
N VAL A 29 -15.60 11.12 30.14
CA VAL A 29 -16.32 9.88 30.47
C VAL A 29 -17.61 9.71 29.68
N ASN A 30 -18.22 10.81 29.21
CA ASN A 30 -19.47 10.79 28.47
C ASN A 30 -19.64 12.05 27.60
N HIS A 31 -20.39 11.91 26.50
CA HIS A 31 -20.75 12.98 25.55
C HIS A 31 -22.20 13.45 25.70
N LEU A 32 -22.87 13.15 26.81
CA LEU A 32 -24.29 13.44 27.00
C LEU A 32 -24.57 14.95 27.12
N ASP A 33 -24.60 15.64 25.99
CA ASP A 33 -24.95 17.05 25.88
C ASP A 33 -26.34 17.23 25.25
N ARG A 34 -27.35 17.43 26.09
CA ARG A 34 -28.73 17.68 25.65
C ARG A 34 -28.91 19.00 24.89
N ARG A 35 -27.93 19.90 24.94
CA ARG A 35 -27.99 21.23 24.32
C ARG A 35 -27.30 21.29 22.96
N PHE A 36 -26.55 20.25 22.57
CA PHE A 36 -25.77 20.21 21.32
C PHE A 36 -24.77 21.38 21.20
N MET A 37 -24.16 21.77 22.32
CA MET A 37 -23.18 22.85 22.45
C MET A 37 -21.74 22.34 22.67
N GLY A 38 -21.49 21.04 22.44
CA GLY A 38 -20.17 20.42 22.63
C GLY A 38 -19.80 20.19 24.10
N GLY A 39 -20.79 20.13 25.00
CA GLY A 39 -20.57 19.82 26.41
C GLY A 39 -20.05 18.40 26.62
N LEU A 40 -19.26 18.22 27.67
CA LEU A 40 -18.67 16.94 28.07
C LEU A 40 -18.96 16.66 29.54
N GLU A 41 -19.16 15.39 29.87
CA GLU A 41 -19.00 14.93 31.24
C GLU A 41 -17.56 14.45 31.42
N VAL A 42 -16.87 15.01 32.41
CA VAL A 42 -15.48 14.70 32.69
C VAL A 42 -15.29 14.25 34.13
N GLU A 43 -14.33 13.37 34.35
CA GLU A 43 -13.84 13.02 35.68
C GLU A 43 -12.57 13.81 35.97
N LEU A 44 -12.55 14.54 37.09
CA LEU A 44 -11.37 15.27 37.53
C LEU A 44 -10.27 14.31 38.01
N VAL A 45 -9.04 14.62 37.64
CA VAL A 45 -7.86 13.83 37.99
C VAL A 45 -7.13 14.49 39.17
N LYS A 46 -6.69 13.69 40.16
CA LYS A 46 -5.88 14.19 41.30
C LYS A 46 -4.44 13.68 41.23
N TYR A 47 -3.49 14.61 41.35
CA TYR A 47 -2.08 14.28 41.55
C TYR A 47 -1.81 14.04 43.04
N THR A 48 -1.57 12.79 43.44
CA THR A 48 -1.24 12.43 44.83
C THR A 48 0.28 12.36 45.11
N GLY A 49 1.14 12.67 44.14
CA GLY A 49 2.60 12.80 44.33
C GLY A 49 3.40 12.68 43.02
N SER A 50 4.67 13.12 43.03
CA SER A 50 5.56 13.05 41.85
C SER A 50 5.92 11.60 41.53
N GLY A 51 5.39 11.07 40.43
CA GLY A 51 5.77 9.75 39.88
C GLY A 51 4.66 8.71 39.80
N ASN A 52 3.42 9.00 40.24
CA ASN A 52 2.29 8.07 40.08
C ASN A 52 1.42 8.43 38.89
N THR A 53 0.87 7.41 38.23
CA THR A 53 -0.22 7.53 37.26
C THR A 53 -1.38 8.25 37.95
N PRO A 54 -2.00 9.27 37.33
CA PRO A 54 -3.01 10.06 38.01
C PRO A 54 -4.20 9.18 38.45
N GLU A 55 -4.57 9.22 39.73
CA GLU A 55 -5.70 8.45 40.25
C GLU A 55 -7.01 9.25 40.06
N SER A 56 -8.05 8.55 39.58
CA SER A 56 -9.41 9.07 39.45
C SER A 56 -9.90 9.67 40.77
N ALA A 57 -10.27 10.95 40.78
CA ALA A 57 -10.78 11.59 41.98
C ALA A 57 -12.24 11.21 42.29
N GLY A 58 -12.91 10.46 41.41
CA GLY A 58 -14.31 10.04 41.54
C GLY A 58 -15.33 11.16 41.32
N GLN A 59 -14.88 12.37 40.98
CA GLN A 59 -15.75 13.54 40.88
C GLN A 59 -16.09 13.85 39.42
N LEU A 60 -17.34 13.53 39.05
CA LEU A 60 -17.90 13.84 37.73
C LEU A 60 -18.40 15.28 37.66
N VAL A 61 -18.04 15.97 36.57
CA VAL A 61 -18.39 17.37 36.34
C VAL A 61 -18.80 17.58 34.89
N GLN A 62 -19.85 18.38 34.69
CA GLN A 62 -20.31 18.80 33.37
C GLN A 62 -19.60 20.09 32.95
N VAL A 63 -18.86 20.04 31.84
CA VAL A 63 -18.08 21.15 31.31
C VAL A 63 -18.54 21.54 29.92
N ARG A 64 -18.52 22.83 29.60
CA ARG A 64 -18.97 23.40 28.33
C ARG A 64 -17.80 23.57 27.35
N TYR A 65 -18.08 23.58 26.05
CA TYR A 65 -17.06 23.88 25.06
C TYR A 65 -16.66 25.35 25.09
N LEU A 66 -15.37 25.62 25.28
CA LEU A 66 -14.79 26.95 25.04
C LEU A 66 -14.14 26.97 23.66
N SER A 67 -14.89 27.42 22.64
CA SER A 67 -14.32 27.63 21.31
C SER A 67 -13.33 28.81 21.34
N PRO A 68 -12.16 28.70 20.68
CA PRO A 68 -11.20 29.81 20.58
C PRO A 68 -11.75 30.99 19.75
N PHE A 69 -12.79 30.77 18.94
CA PHE A 69 -13.45 31.79 18.16
C PHE A 69 -14.94 31.46 17.98
N TYR A 70 -15.82 32.24 18.61
CA TYR A 70 -17.27 32.10 18.51
C TYR A 70 -17.95 33.46 18.67
N GLY A 71 -19.01 33.68 17.90
CA GLY A 71 -19.87 34.86 18.02
C GLY A 71 -21.30 34.57 17.62
N VAL A 72 -22.22 35.39 18.14
CA VAL A 72 -23.63 35.41 17.75
C VAL A 72 -24.08 36.86 17.65
N THR A 73 -24.84 37.21 16.62
CA THR A 73 -25.40 38.56 16.51
C THR A 73 -26.29 38.89 17.71
N PRO A 74 -26.34 40.15 18.18
CA PRO A 74 -27.05 40.51 19.40
C PRO A 74 -28.53 40.15 19.36
N GLY A 75 -29.04 39.53 20.44
CA GLY A 75 -30.46 39.19 20.56
C GLY A 75 -31.39 40.41 20.56
N VAL A 76 -30.88 41.60 20.89
CA VAL A 76 -31.63 42.87 20.86
C VAL A 76 -32.07 43.28 19.44
N GLY A 77 -31.47 42.71 18.39
CA GLY A 77 -31.86 42.95 17.00
C GLY A 77 -32.99 42.05 16.48
N LEU A 78 -33.50 41.14 17.32
CA LEU A 78 -34.59 40.25 16.97
C LEU A 78 -35.91 41.02 16.84
N THR A 79 -36.66 40.77 15.77
CA THR A 79 -38.03 41.27 15.60
C THR A 79 -38.99 40.10 15.40
N ALA A 80 -40.30 40.36 15.47
CA ALA A 80 -41.33 39.34 15.22
C ALA A 80 -41.53 39.05 13.72
N ASN A 81 -40.74 39.66 12.83
CA ASN A 81 -40.84 39.43 11.40
C ASN A 81 -40.11 38.14 11.02
N ASP A 82 -40.72 37.37 10.11
CA ASP A 82 -40.05 36.22 9.51
C ASP A 82 -38.94 36.66 8.54
N GLY A 83 -37.90 35.84 8.39
CA GLY A 83 -36.81 36.05 7.45
C GLY A 83 -35.41 36.16 8.06
N TYR A 84 -34.41 35.82 7.25
CA TYR A 84 -32.99 35.72 7.67
C TYR A 84 -32.46 37.01 8.33
N GLN A 85 -32.88 38.19 7.88
CA GLN A 85 -32.41 39.46 8.45
C GLN A 85 -32.87 39.72 9.89
N HIS A 86 -33.99 39.12 10.32
CA HIS A 86 -34.63 39.38 11.63
C HIS A 86 -34.29 38.37 12.73
N THR A 87 -33.50 37.34 12.43
CA THR A 87 -33.05 36.31 13.39
C THR A 87 -31.58 36.49 13.82
N GLN A 88 -31.11 35.71 14.81
CA GLN A 88 -29.71 35.66 15.20
C GLN A 88 -28.88 34.80 14.23
N LYS A 89 -27.60 35.17 14.06
CA LYS A 89 -26.63 34.43 13.23
C LYS A 89 -25.41 34.12 14.06
N SER A 90 -25.04 32.84 14.12
CA SER A 90 -23.80 32.35 14.78
C SER A 90 -22.68 32.17 13.77
N TYR A 91 -21.43 32.34 14.20
CA TYR A 91 -20.22 32.08 13.42
C TYR A 91 -19.06 31.70 14.34
N GLY A 92 -18.07 30.97 13.85
CA GLY A 92 -16.93 30.55 14.67
C GLY A 92 -16.27 29.26 14.22
N MET A 93 -15.34 28.77 15.04
CA MET A 93 -14.72 27.45 14.91
C MET A 93 -15.52 26.40 15.68
N TRP A 94 -15.79 25.26 15.02
CA TRP A 94 -16.42 24.10 15.64
C TRP A 94 -15.51 22.89 15.50
N MET A 95 -14.87 22.51 16.61
CA MET A 95 -14.07 21.29 16.67
C MET A 95 -14.93 20.15 17.17
N VAL A 96 -14.72 18.96 16.61
CA VAL A 96 -15.42 17.74 17.04
C VAL A 96 -15.00 17.43 18.49
N PRO A 97 -15.93 17.21 19.43
CA PRO A 97 -15.58 16.83 20.79
C PRO A 97 -14.70 15.57 20.81
N PRO A 98 -13.65 15.52 21.65
CA PRO A 98 -12.70 14.41 21.69
C PRO A 98 -13.35 13.11 22.18
N ASP A 99 -12.76 11.96 21.85
CA ASP A 99 -13.30 10.65 22.23
C ASP A 99 -13.32 10.41 23.75
N ILE A 100 -14.21 9.52 24.20
CA ILE A 100 -14.24 9.05 25.60
C ILE A 100 -12.88 8.47 25.95
N GLY A 101 -12.36 8.80 27.13
CA GLY A 101 -11.01 8.46 27.59
C GLY A 101 -9.96 9.51 27.24
N THR A 102 -10.25 10.49 26.38
CA THR A 102 -9.29 11.56 26.06
C THR A 102 -9.07 12.45 27.27
N ARG A 103 -7.81 12.83 27.50
CA ARG A 103 -7.43 13.80 28.53
C ARG A 103 -7.65 15.22 28.03
N VAL A 104 -8.31 16.03 28.84
CA VAL A 104 -8.63 17.43 28.54
C VAL A 104 -8.23 18.33 29.70
N LEU A 105 -7.94 19.59 29.39
CA LEU A 105 -7.83 20.64 30.40
C LEU A 105 -9.17 21.34 30.55
N VAL A 106 -9.58 21.54 31.80
CA VAL A 106 -10.82 22.23 32.16
C VAL A 106 -10.55 23.38 33.13
N ILE A 107 -11.35 24.44 33.04
CA ILE A 107 -11.31 25.59 33.94
C ILE A 107 -12.69 25.83 34.56
N PHE A 108 -12.71 26.37 35.78
CA PHE A 108 -13.95 26.68 36.50
C PHE A 108 -14.00 28.17 36.83
N VAL A 109 -14.97 28.88 36.25
CA VAL A 109 -15.15 30.32 36.49
C VAL A 109 -15.50 30.53 37.97
N GLU A 110 -14.72 31.39 38.66
CA GLU A 110 -14.85 31.68 40.09
C GLU A 110 -14.78 30.42 41.01
N GLY A 111 -14.15 29.34 40.54
CA GLY A 111 -14.08 28.07 41.28
C GLY A 111 -15.42 27.33 41.38
N ASN A 112 -16.41 27.70 40.56
CA ASN A 112 -17.74 27.08 40.53
C ASN A 112 -17.79 25.94 39.53
N LEU A 113 -17.97 24.71 40.03
CA LEU A 113 -18.07 23.49 39.21
C LEU A 113 -19.20 23.52 38.17
N ASN A 114 -20.27 24.30 38.40
CA ASN A 114 -21.37 24.44 37.44
C ASN A 114 -21.06 25.39 36.27
N LEU A 115 -19.94 26.12 36.34
CA LEU A 115 -19.45 27.04 35.32
C LEU A 115 -18.09 26.55 34.78
N GLY A 116 -18.02 25.24 34.51
CA GLY A 116 -16.85 24.59 33.92
C GLY A 116 -16.80 24.72 32.40
N TYR A 117 -15.60 24.88 31.86
CA TYR A 117 -15.31 24.86 30.43
C TYR A 117 -14.12 23.95 30.13
N TRP A 118 -14.20 23.15 29.07
CA TRP A 118 -13.03 22.48 28.52
C TRP A 118 -12.36 23.37 27.48
N ILE A 119 -11.04 23.49 27.56
CA ILE A 119 -10.26 24.52 26.85
C ILE A 119 -9.21 23.93 25.90
N GLY A 120 -9.00 22.62 25.94
CA GLY A 120 -8.05 21.93 25.07
C GLY A 120 -7.93 20.45 25.40
N CYS A 121 -7.38 19.69 24.45
CA CYS A 121 -7.05 18.28 24.61
C CYS A 121 -5.56 18.15 24.91
N VAL A 122 -5.21 17.26 25.84
CA VAL A 122 -3.82 16.91 26.16
C VAL A 122 -3.43 15.72 25.28
N PRO A 123 -2.46 15.86 24.36
CA PRO A 123 -2.01 14.73 23.55
C PRO A 123 -1.47 13.61 24.43
N ASP A 124 -1.80 12.37 24.09
CA ASP A 124 -1.16 11.23 24.72
C ASP A 124 0.28 11.08 24.23
N ASP A 125 1.15 10.68 25.16
CA ASP A 125 2.57 10.51 24.86
C ASP A 125 2.74 9.56 23.67
N TYR A 126 3.46 10.08 22.67
CA TYR A 126 3.83 9.41 21.43
C TYR A 126 2.67 9.00 20.49
N MET A 127 1.44 9.46 20.74
CA MET A 127 0.23 9.18 19.93
C MET A 127 -0.13 10.35 18.99
N ASN A 128 0.84 10.80 18.22
CA ASN A 128 0.68 11.94 17.29
C ASN A 128 1.25 11.65 15.89
N PHE A 129 1.41 10.38 15.52
CA PHE A 129 1.88 9.99 14.20
C PHE A 129 0.84 10.29 13.11
N MET A 130 -0.44 10.12 13.42
CA MET A 130 -1.55 10.36 12.50
C MET A 130 -1.97 11.83 12.38
N ILE A 131 -1.27 12.78 13.03
CA ILE A 131 -1.66 14.20 13.02
C ILE A 131 -0.61 14.97 12.21
N PRO A 132 -0.98 15.87 11.28
CA PRO A 132 -2.34 16.33 11.00
C PRO A 132 -3.07 15.62 9.83
N ASP A 133 -2.43 14.77 9.03
CA ASP A 133 -3.07 14.22 7.82
C ASP A 133 -4.05 13.05 8.08
N GLY A 134 -3.77 12.23 9.09
CA GLY A 134 -4.50 10.98 9.35
C GLY A 134 -4.01 9.78 8.57
N ARG A 135 -3.12 9.94 7.57
CA ARG A 135 -2.61 8.87 6.69
C ARG A 135 -1.11 8.93 6.44
N ALA A 136 -0.36 9.44 7.43
CA ALA A 136 1.09 9.39 7.38
C ALA A 136 1.55 7.96 7.03
N SER A 137 2.40 7.85 6.01
CA SER A 137 2.73 6.60 5.36
C SER A 137 4.18 6.22 5.61
N THR A 138 4.42 4.96 5.99
CA THR A 138 5.75 4.47 6.39
C THR A 138 5.91 3.00 6.01
N GLU A 139 7.15 2.56 5.83
CA GLU A 139 7.52 1.15 5.64
C GLU A 139 7.41 0.35 6.97
N ILE A 140 7.35 1.06 8.11
CA ILE A 140 7.41 0.49 9.46
C ILE A 140 6.03 -0.06 9.89
N THR A 141 5.64 -1.17 9.27
CA THR A 141 4.35 -1.82 9.52
C THR A 141 4.47 -3.07 10.42
N THR A 142 3.34 -3.57 10.93
CA THR A 142 3.29 -4.81 11.73
C THR A 142 3.38 -6.05 10.85
N ALA A 143 3.58 -7.22 11.47
CA ALA A 143 3.65 -8.49 10.74
C ALA A 143 2.34 -8.90 10.03
N LEU A 144 1.21 -8.25 10.35
CA LEU A 144 -0.10 -8.50 9.75
C LEU A 144 -0.29 -7.82 8.39
N THR A 145 0.65 -6.99 7.95
CA THR A 145 0.65 -6.42 6.60
C THR A 145 0.77 -7.56 5.56
N PRO A 146 -0.13 -7.64 4.57
CA PRO A 146 -0.07 -8.66 3.52
C PRO A 146 1.26 -8.63 2.76
N ASP A 147 1.81 -9.80 2.43
CA ASP A 147 3.15 -9.91 1.83
C ASP A 147 3.28 -9.15 0.49
N GLY A 148 2.20 -9.01 -0.27
CA GLY A 148 2.22 -8.30 -1.57
C GLY A 148 2.46 -6.79 -1.48
N ILE A 149 2.19 -6.18 -0.32
CA ILE A 149 2.35 -4.72 -0.09
C ILE A 149 3.28 -4.41 1.09
N LYS A 150 3.90 -5.46 1.67
CA LYS A 150 4.78 -5.34 2.82
C LYS A 150 6.12 -4.77 2.38
N GLY A 151 6.64 -3.81 3.16
CA GLY A 151 7.87 -3.08 2.81
C GLY A 151 7.63 -1.83 1.95
N SER A 152 6.41 -1.62 1.45
CA SER A 152 5.99 -0.36 0.85
C SER A 152 5.66 0.68 1.91
N LYS A 153 5.71 1.95 1.53
CA LYS A 153 5.12 3.03 2.33
C LYS A 153 3.61 2.91 2.30
N LEU A 154 3.01 2.55 3.43
CA LEU A 154 1.57 2.41 3.56
C LEU A 154 1.04 3.41 4.58
N PRO A 155 -0.17 3.97 4.39
CA PRO A 155 -0.88 4.70 5.44
C PRO A 155 -0.98 3.82 6.69
N VAL A 156 -0.62 4.34 7.85
CA VAL A 156 -0.67 3.60 9.12
C VAL A 156 -1.47 4.31 10.20
N GLY A 157 -1.93 3.52 11.18
CA GLY A 157 -2.46 4.04 12.44
C GLY A 157 -1.35 4.39 13.45
N GLU A 158 -1.75 4.77 14.67
CA GLU A 158 -0.84 4.79 15.81
C GLU A 158 -0.36 3.37 16.16
N TYR A 159 0.81 3.25 16.79
CA TYR A 159 1.29 1.95 17.27
C TYR A 159 0.45 1.48 18.47
N ASN A 160 0.32 0.17 18.64
CA ASN A 160 -0.52 -0.39 19.70
C ASN A 160 0.28 -0.56 21.00
N LYS A 161 -0.01 0.28 22.01
CA LYS A 161 0.65 0.25 23.32
C LYS A 161 0.48 -1.07 24.09
N ALA A 162 -0.52 -1.91 23.77
CA ALA A 162 -0.80 -3.15 24.50
C ALA A 162 0.20 -4.28 24.20
N PHE A 163 0.84 -4.25 23.02
CA PHE A 163 1.80 -5.30 22.63
C PHE A 163 3.13 -4.74 22.10
N GLU A 164 3.29 -3.42 22.02
CA GLU A 164 4.59 -2.82 21.73
C GLU A 164 5.56 -3.08 22.89
N ASP A 165 6.72 -3.66 22.58
CA ASP A 165 7.70 -4.10 23.58
C ASP A 165 8.62 -2.98 24.07
N GLY A 166 8.53 -1.78 23.47
CA GLY A 166 9.38 -0.63 23.80
C GLY A 166 10.87 -0.86 23.54
N SER A 167 11.22 -1.87 22.74
CA SER A 167 12.60 -2.27 22.48
C SER A 167 13.44 -1.20 21.77
N LYS A 168 12.78 -0.28 21.04
CA LYS A 168 13.43 0.87 20.39
C LYS A 168 13.26 2.13 21.25
N ILE A 169 14.30 2.97 21.28
CA ILE A 169 14.28 4.21 22.06
C ILE A 169 13.37 5.28 21.42
N ASP A 170 13.30 5.33 20.08
CA ASP A 170 12.46 6.30 19.36
C ASP A 170 11.11 5.67 19.00
N PRO A 171 9.98 6.13 19.60
CA PRO A 171 8.67 5.57 19.33
C PRO A 171 8.17 5.80 17.89
N THR A 172 8.81 6.70 17.13
CA THR A 172 8.53 6.83 15.68
C THR A 172 8.88 5.53 14.94
N LEU A 173 9.82 4.73 15.46
CA LEU A 173 10.31 3.49 14.85
C LEU A 173 9.53 2.23 15.25
N PHE A 174 8.52 2.36 16.09
CA PHE A 174 7.64 1.26 16.49
C PHE A 174 6.77 0.79 15.31
N SER A 175 6.48 -0.52 15.27
CA SER A 175 5.70 -1.12 14.19
C SER A 175 4.23 -0.71 14.31
N LYS A 176 3.66 -0.21 13.21
CA LYS A 176 2.30 0.33 13.20
C LYS A 176 1.37 -0.53 12.34
N PRO A 177 0.12 -0.76 12.75
CA PRO A 177 -0.85 -1.41 11.88
C PRO A 177 -1.11 -0.51 10.65
N TYR A 178 -1.06 -1.10 9.46
CA TYR A 178 -1.44 -0.37 8.25
C TYR A 178 -2.95 -0.10 8.25
N ASN A 179 -3.35 1.04 7.70
CA ASN A 179 -4.74 1.40 7.51
C ASN A 179 -5.26 0.72 6.25
N LYS A 180 -5.88 -0.45 6.44
CA LYS A 180 -6.44 -1.25 5.36
C LYS A 180 -7.44 -0.47 4.49
N ASP A 181 -8.43 0.18 5.12
CA ASP A 181 -9.51 0.86 4.39
C ASP A 181 -8.97 1.95 3.46
N PHE A 182 -7.98 2.75 3.91
CA PHE A 182 -7.42 3.80 3.06
C PHE A 182 -6.38 3.28 2.06
N THR A 183 -5.70 2.17 2.38
CA THR A 183 -4.81 1.48 1.42
C THR A 183 -5.61 0.99 0.21
N GLU A 184 -6.78 0.37 0.43
CA GLU A 184 -7.69 -0.08 -0.64
C GLU A 184 -8.22 1.09 -1.48
N VAL A 185 -8.45 2.25 -0.87
CA VAL A 185 -8.82 3.48 -1.60
C VAL A 185 -7.69 3.90 -2.54
N LEU A 186 -6.45 3.99 -2.04
CA LEU A 186 -5.31 4.38 -2.88
C LEU A 186 -5.02 3.35 -3.98
N GLU A 187 -5.21 2.06 -3.70
CA GLU A 187 -5.09 0.98 -4.69
C GLU A 187 -6.14 1.13 -5.80
N THR A 188 -7.41 1.36 -5.43
CA THR A 188 -8.49 1.63 -6.40
C THR A 188 -8.20 2.87 -7.23
N GLN A 189 -7.66 3.92 -6.61
CA GLN A 189 -7.26 5.14 -7.28
C GLN A 189 -5.98 4.99 -8.11
N GLY A 190 -5.26 3.86 -8.07
CA GLY A 190 -3.97 3.70 -8.73
C GLY A 190 -2.81 4.52 -8.12
N LEU A 191 -3.02 5.14 -6.95
CA LEU A 191 -2.09 6.07 -6.31
C LEU A 191 -1.27 5.46 -5.16
N LEU A 192 -1.47 4.18 -4.82
CA LEU A 192 -0.84 3.57 -3.65
C LEU A 192 0.71 3.66 -3.66
N PHE A 193 1.31 3.58 -4.83
CA PHE A 193 2.77 3.67 -5.02
C PHE A 193 3.23 4.99 -5.62
N ASP A 194 2.32 5.96 -5.73
CA ASP A 194 2.66 7.34 -6.06
C ASP A 194 2.93 8.10 -4.76
N GLU A 195 4.20 8.42 -4.53
CA GLU A 195 4.64 9.16 -3.34
C GLU A 195 4.37 10.67 -3.41
N ALA A 196 4.09 11.22 -4.59
CA ALA A 196 3.75 12.64 -4.76
C ALA A 196 2.24 12.88 -4.58
N ARG A 197 1.40 12.08 -5.25
CA ARG A 197 -0.05 12.24 -5.32
C ARG A 197 -0.79 11.42 -4.27
N GLY A 198 -0.30 10.21 -3.97
CA GLY A 198 -0.99 9.21 -3.17
C GLY A 198 -0.60 9.22 -1.70
N THR A 199 0.53 8.60 -1.38
CA THR A 199 1.00 8.52 0.01
C THR A 199 1.44 9.91 0.52
N THR A 200 1.76 10.01 1.82
CA THR A 200 2.26 11.24 2.42
C THR A 200 3.12 10.95 3.61
N THR A 201 4.09 11.82 3.86
CA THR A 201 4.88 11.80 5.10
C THR A 201 4.47 12.91 6.08
N SER A 202 3.46 13.72 5.75
CA SER A 202 2.98 14.83 6.58
C SER A 202 2.50 14.37 7.95
N SER A 203 3.34 14.52 8.97
CA SER A 203 3.10 14.09 10.34
C SER A 203 3.89 14.95 11.32
N ALA A 204 3.32 15.22 12.48
CA ALA A 204 3.99 15.89 13.59
C ALA A 204 5.19 15.12 14.14
N ARG A 205 5.38 13.85 13.74
CA ARG A 205 6.51 13.00 14.16
C ARG A 205 7.60 12.82 13.10
N ARG A 206 7.47 13.47 11.93
CA ARG A 206 8.42 13.32 10.83
C ARG A 206 9.79 13.92 11.20
N GLU A 207 9.84 15.21 11.50
CA GLU A 207 11.05 15.99 11.82
C GLU A 207 10.92 16.73 13.16
N THR A 208 12.01 17.37 13.60
CA THR A 208 12.03 18.14 14.86
C THR A 208 12.79 19.45 14.68
N PRO A 209 12.17 20.63 14.90
CA PRO A 209 10.74 20.82 15.16
C PRO A 209 9.88 20.43 13.95
N SER A 210 8.63 20.00 14.17
CA SER A 210 7.70 19.69 13.07
C SER A 210 7.36 20.95 12.28
N MET A 211 7.46 20.85 10.95
CA MET A 211 7.10 21.88 9.98
C MET A 211 5.79 21.55 9.25
N VAL A 212 5.01 20.63 9.82
CA VAL A 212 3.68 20.26 9.34
C VAL A 212 2.62 20.93 10.20
N PHE A 213 1.72 21.68 9.56
CA PHE A 213 0.56 22.32 10.15
C PHE A 213 -0.74 21.78 9.55
N GLY A 214 -1.79 21.70 10.36
CA GLY A 214 -3.10 21.32 9.85
C GLY A 214 -3.99 20.67 10.90
N PHE A 215 -5.08 20.10 10.42
CA PHE A 215 -6.04 19.36 11.23
C PHE A 215 -6.69 18.25 10.42
N ASN A 216 -6.99 17.14 11.10
CA ASN A 216 -7.87 16.10 10.61
C ASN A 216 -9.09 15.96 11.50
N THR A 217 -10.15 15.44 10.91
CA THR A 217 -11.35 15.03 11.64
C THR A 217 -11.26 13.54 11.98
N PRO A 218 -11.90 13.08 13.07
CA PRO A 218 -11.85 11.68 13.47
C PRO A 218 -12.61 10.74 12.51
N GLY A 219 -13.57 11.27 11.76
CA GLY A 219 -14.43 10.49 10.87
C GLY A 219 -15.52 9.69 11.60
N PRO A 220 -16.36 8.95 10.87
CA PRO A 220 -17.47 8.20 11.46
C PRO A 220 -16.96 6.96 12.25
N LEU A 221 -17.73 6.60 13.27
CA LEU A 221 -17.56 5.34 13.99
C LEU A 221 -17.81 4.15 13.05
N ASP A 222 -16.99 3.12 13.16
CA ASP A 222 -17.09 1.90 12.36
C ASP A 222 -18.15 0.96 12.93
N LYS A 223 -19.34 1.01 12.34
CA LYS A 223 -20.50 0.19 12.73
C LYS A 223 -20.62 -1.13 11.95
N ARG A 224 -19.59 -1.53 11.18
CA ARG A 224 -19.60 -2.81 10.45
C ARG A 224 -19.66 -3.98 11.44
N ASP A 225 -20.30 -5.07 11.04
CA ASP A 225 -20.37 -6.29 11.85
C ASP A 225 -18.95 -6.82 12.13
N GLY A 226 -18.67 -7.18 13.38
CA GLY A 226 -17.34 -7.62 13.82
C GLY A 226 -16.35 -6.49 14.12
N SER A 227 -16.70 -5.22 13.93
CA SER A 227 -15.87 -4.08 14.35
C SER A 227 -15.70 -4.03 15.88
N PRO A 228 -14.49 -3.75 16.40
CA PRO A 228 -14.24 -3.66 17.84
C PRO A 228 -15.13 -2.63 18.56
N LYS A 229 -15.60 -3.00 19.75
CA LYS A 229 -16.41 -2.15 20.63
C LYS A 229 -15.69 -1.91 21.95
N VAL A 230 -16.04 -0.81 22.61
CA VAL A 230 -15.61 -0.48 23.95
C VAL A 230 -16.82 -0.14 24.82
N SER A 231 -16.82 -0.65 26.05
CA SER A 231 -17.85 -0.35 27.03
C SER A 231 -17.56 0.99 27.71
N VAL A 232 -18.45 1.95 27.56
CA VAL A 232 -18.32 3.31 28.11
C VAL A 232 -19.48 3.65 29.02
N GLY A 233 -19.28 4.58 29.95
CA GLY A 233 -20.27 5.03 30.91
C GLY A 233 -19.90 4.72 32.37
N PRO A 234 -20.64 5.32 33.33
CA PRO A 234 -20.43 5.07 34.76
C PRO A 234 -20.66 3.59 35.10
N SER A 235 -20.09 3.12 36.22
CA SER A 235 -19.99 1.69 36.57
C SER A 235 -21.31 0.91 36.53
N GLU A 236 -22.45 1.59 36.72
CA GLU A 236 -23.78 0.99 36.77
C GLU A 236 -24.56 1.05 35.43
N ASP A 237 -24.12 1.86 34.45
CA ASP A 237 -24.81 2.12 33.17
C ASP A 237 -23.85 2.04 31.97
N LYS A 238 -23.11 0.94 31.84
CA LYS A 238 -22.18 0.74 30.71
C LYS A 238 -22.92 0.39 29.42
N VAL A 239 -22.56 1.07 28.33
CA VAL A 239 -23.05 0.80 26.98
C VAL A 239 -21.88 0.47 26.07
N ASP A 240 -22.03 -0.56 25.24
CA ASP A 240 -21.04 -0.92 24.22
C ASP A 240 -21.22 -0.05 22.98
N ILE A 241 -20.22 0.79 22.72
CA ILE A 241 -20.17 1.62 21.51
C ILE A 241 -19.03 1.15 20.59
N PRO A 242 -19.12 1.37 19.27
CA PRO A 242 -17.99 1.13 18.39
C PRO A 242 -16.77 1.95 18.82
N TYR A 243 -15.61 1.30 18.91
CA TYR A 243 -14.34 1.93 19.22
C TYR A 243 -13.62 2.41 17.95
N ASN A 244 -13.60 1.56 16.92
CA ASN A 244 -12.89 1.85 15.68
C ASN A 244 -13.54 3.00 14.89
N ARG A 245 -12.73 3.72 14.10
CA ARG A 245 -13.17 4.79 13.21
C ARG A 245 -12.74 4.50 11.78
N LEU A 246 -13.56 4.89 10.81
CA LEU A 246 -13.27 4.71 9.38
C LEU A 246 -12.27 5.75 8.81
N GLY A 247 -11.60 6.51 9.68
CA GLY A 247 -10.79 7.69 9.35
C GLY A 247 -11.62 8.91 8.95
N GLY A 248 -11.04 10.12 8.98
CA GLY A 248 -11.72 11.35 8.58
C GLY A 248 -11.02 12.10 7.45
N SER A 249 -11.39 13.37 7.26
CA SER A 249 -10.82 14.28 6.26
C SER A 249 -9.74 15.18 6.88
N SER A 250 -8.79 15.65 6.07
CA SER A 250 -7.66 16.50 6.48
C SER A 250 -7.51 17.77 5.64
N LEU A 251 -6.99 18.82 6.29
CA LEU A 251 -6.34 19.98 5.68
C LEU A 251 -4.91 20.05 6.22
N VAL A 252 -3.93 20.03 5.33
CA VAL A 252 -2.50 19.97 5.68
C VAL A 252 -1.73 21.01 4.89
N MET A 253 -0.91 21.79 5.60
CA MET A 253 0.14 22.65 5.07
C MET A 253 1.46 22.08 5.56
N ASP A 254 2.35 21.75 4.64
CA ASP A 254 3.59 21.03 4.92
C ASP A 254 4.75 21.79 4.28
N ASP A 255 5.65 22.34 5.09
CA ASP A 255 6.82 23.08 4.59
C ASP A 255 7.98 22.14 4.17
N GLY A 256 7.72 20.83 4.11
CA GLY A 256 8.63 19.80 3.63
C GLY A 256 9.67 19.31 4.64
N ASP A 257 10.33 18.21 4.31
CA ASP A 257 11.44 17.63 5.07
C ASP A 257 12.79 18.03 4.46
N GLY A 258 13.49 18.94 5.14
CA GLY A 258 14.83 19.38 4.74
C GLY A 258 15.93 18.31 4.82
N SER A 259 15.64 17.14 5.41
CA SER A 259 16.55 15.99 5.44
C SER A 259 16.77 15.38 4.05
N PHE A 260 15.80 15.57 3.15
CA PHE A 260 15.84 15.09 1.78
C PHE A 260 15.53 16.27 0.85
N ILE A 261 16.48 16.63 0.00
CA ILE A 261 16.29 17.73 -0.95
C ILE A 261 16.35 17.23 -2.38
N ARG A 262 15.55 17.79 -3.28
CA ARG A 262 15.45 17.32 -4.66
C ARG A 262 16.79 17.45 -5.39
N LYS A 263 17.16 16.48 -6.24
CA LYS A 263 18.42 16.50 -7.02
C LYS A 263 18.42 17.61 -8.07
N THR A 264 17.32 17.76 -8.80
CA THR A 264 17.12 18.71 -9.90
C THR A 264 15.82 19.49 -9.71
N HIS A 265 15.57 20.54 -10.50
CA HIS A 265 14.25 21.17 -10.54
C HIS A 265 13.22 20.20 -11.17
N PRO A 266 11.91 20.26 -10.82
CA PRO A 266 10.88 19.41 -11.42
C PRO A 266 10.85 19.36 -12.94
N GLU A 267 11.11 20.49 -13.60
CA GLU A 267 11.22 20.54 -15.07
C GLU A 267 12.47 19.83 -15.63
N ASP A 268 13.50 19.61 -14.82
CA ASP A 268 14.82 19.15 -15.27
C ASP A 268 15.00 17.64 -15.12
N GLY A 269 14.34 17.00 -14.15
CA GLY A 269 14.52 15.57 -13.90
C GLY A 269 13.53 14.95 -12.91
N PRO A 270 13.58 13.62 -12.73
CA PRO A 270 12.67 12.84 -11.89
C PRO A 270 12.72 13.22 -10.39
N PRO A 271 11.74 12.78 -9.56
CA PRO A 271 11.66 13.05 -8.12
C PRO A 271 12.69 12.27 -7.30
N LEU A 272 13.97 12.44 -7.64
CA LEU A 272 15.10 11.87 -6.93
C LEU A 272 15.60 12.86 -5.88
N TYR A 273 15.84 12.37 -4.67
CA TYR A 273 16.24 13.17 -3.52
C TYR A 273 17.65 12.81 -3.05
N VAL A 274 18.35 13.82 -2.55
CA VAL A 274 19.67 13.75 -1.91
C VAL A 274 19.46 13.63 -0.41
N ASN A 275 20.07 12.62 0.21
CA ASN A 275 19.97 12.42 1.65
C ASN A 275 21.00 13.29 2.40
N LYS A 276 20.52 14.30 3.13
CA LYS A 276 21.36 15.22 3.91
C LYS A 276 21.79 14.67 5.26
N ILE A 277 21.06 13.70 5.80
CA ILE A 277 21.46 12.97 7.01
C ILE A 277 22.76 12.19 6.74
N ASP A 278 22.85 11.54 5.58
CA ASP A 278 24.03 10.77 5.14
C ASP A 278 25.10 11.65 4.44
N ARG A 279 24.98 12.98 4.51
CA ARG A 279 25.92 13.97 3.95
C ARG A 279 26.17 13.83 2.44
N GLU A 280 25.14 13.44 1.70
CA GLU A 280 25.25 13.39 0.24
C GLU A 280 25.40 14.78 -0.37
N SER A 281 26.31 14.88 -1.35
CA SER A 281 26.60 16.12 -2.05
C SER A 281 25.51 16.46 -3.08
N GLY A 282 25.42 17.74 -3.45
CA GLY A 282 24.47 18.23 -4.45
C GLY A 282 23.06 18.49 -3.90
N GLY A 283 22.07 18.56 -4.82
CA GLY A 283 20.67 18.87 -4.50
C GLY A 283 20.34 20.36 -4.43
N LYS A 284 19.06 20.68 -4.63
CA LYS A 284 18.50 22.03 -4.61
C LYS A 284 17.96 22.34 -3.22
N GLN A 285 18.67 23.16 -2.45
CA GLN A 285 18.35 23.42 -1.04
C GLN A 285 16.98 24.07 -0.82
N SER A 286 16.45 24.76 -1.83
CA SER A 286 15.13 25.40 -1.81
C SER A 286 13.97 24.46 -2.10
N ILE A 287 14.22 23.15 -2.30
CA ILE A 287 13.20 22.18 -2.68
C ILE A 287 13.29 20.97 -1.73
N PRO A 288 12.80 21.12 -0.48
CA PRO A 288 12.70 20.01 0.46
C PRO A 288 11.66 18.99 -0.01
N GLN A 289 11.74 17.75 0.48
CA GLN A 289 10.80 16.70 0.11
C GLN A 289 9.42 16.91 0.72
N ASN A 290 8.36 16.61 -0.03
CA ASN A 290 6.97 16.61 0.46
C ASN A 290 6.50 17.99 1.00
N GLU A 291 6.99 19.07 0.38
CA GLU A 291 6.48 20.43 0.59
C GLU A 291 5.19 20.61 -0.22
N LEU A 292 4.07 20.81 0.47
CA LEU A 292 2.74 20.79 -0.14
C LEU A 292 1.64 21.43 0.69
N LEU A 293 0.53 21.72 0.03
CA LEU A 293 -0.78 21.98 0.61
C LEU A 293 -1.76 20.91 0.10
N ARG A 294 -2.43 20.22 1.01
CA ARG A 294 -3.35 19.11 0.68
C ARG A 294 -4.67 19.20 1.44
N LEU A 295 -5.76 19.11 0.68
CA LEU A 295 -7.10 18.83 1.18
C LEU A 295 -7.47 17.42 0.75
N ARG A 296 -7.81 16.55 1.71
CA ARG A 296 -8.15 15.16 1.41
C ARG A 296 -9.31 14.67 2.23
N THR A 297 -10.28 14.05 1.58
CA THR A 297 -11.44 13.47 2.27
C THR A 297 -11.17 12.05 2.75
N ARG A 298 -12.01 11.56 3.66
CA ARG A 298 -11.97 10.17 4.14
C ARG A 298 -11.79 9.13 3.04
N THR A 299 -12.55 9.29 1.96
CA THR A 299 -12.66 8.33 0.85
C THR A 299 -11.71 8.63 -0.31
N GLY A 300 -10.79 9.59 -0.19
CA GLY A 300 -9.74 9.81 -1.19
C GLY A 300 -9.95 10.97 -2.17
N HIS A 301 -11.05 11.74 -2.13
CA HIS A 301 -11.12 12.99 -2.92
C HIS A 301 -10.00 13.92 -2.49
N GLN A 302 -9.38 14.61 -3.45
CA GLN A 302 -8.16 15.37 -3.22
C GLN A 302 -8.10 16.67 -4.02
N LEU A 303 -7.57 17.70 -3.34
CA LEU A 303 -6.90 18.83 -3.97
C LEU A 303 -5.49 18.90 -3.38
N LEU A 304 -4.48 18.88 -4.25
CA LEU A 304 -3.06 18.89 -3.89
C LEU A 304 -2.37 20.01 -4.68
N MET A 305 -1.60 20.83 -3.98
CA MET A 305 -0.60 21.73 -4.54
C MET A 305 0.74 21.31 -3.94
N HIS A 306 1.68 20.85 -4.74
CA HIS A 306 2.92 20.24 -4.28
C HIS A 306 4.12 21.02 -4.80
N ASN A 307 4.74 21.83 -3.94
CA ASN A 307 5.86 22.69 -4.30
C ASN A 307 7.10 21.88 -4.69
N SER A 308 7.40 20.77 -3.99
CA SER A 308 8.59 19.97 -4.30
C SER A 308 8.59 19.37 -5.70
N GLU A 309 7.41 18.95 -6.17
CA GLU A 309 7.24 18.34 -7.50
C GLU A 309 6.64 19.30 -8.52
N ASP A 310 6.32 20.53 -8.10
CA ASP A 310 5.70 21.58 -8.90
C ASP A 310 4.46 21.07 -9.67
N ILE A 311 3.54 20.43 -8.93
CA ILE A 311 2.28 19.91 -9.46
C ILE A 311 1.07 20.44 -8.71
N ILE A 312 -0.02 20.65 -9.45
CA ILE A 312 -1.36 20.81 -8.89
C ILE A 312 -2.21 19.62 -9.38
N TYR A 313 -2.81 18.89 -8.45
CA TYR A 313 -3.58 17.68 -8.74
C TYR A 313 -4.96 17.72 -8.08
N ILE A 314 -6.01 17.44 -8.86
CA ILE A 314 -7.39 17.33 -8.40
C ILE A 314 -7.91 15.95 -8.80
N GLY A 315 -8.32 15.14 -7.82
CA GLY A 315 -8.76 13.76 -8.07
C GLY A 315 -10.03 13.41 -7.29
N ASN A 316 -10.90 12.60 -7.91
CA ASN A 316 -12.07 12.06 -7.22
C ASN A 316 -11.71 10.81 -6.36
N ALA A 317 -12.63 10.38 -5.50
CA ALA A 317 -12.39 9.25 -4.58
C ALA A 317 -12.06 7.91 -5.24
N ARG A 318 -12.41 7.71 -6.52
CA ARG A 318 -12.22 6.43 -7.22
C ARG A 318 -11.08 6.45 -8.24
N GLY A 319 -10.41 7.59 -8.44
CA GLY A 319 -9.38 7.75 -9.48
C GLY A 319 -9.92 7.80 -10.91
N THR A 320 -11.24 7.75 -11.09
CA THR A 320 -11.90 7.70 -12.41
C THR A 320 -11.88 9.04 -13.15
N THR A 321 -11.46 10.11 -12.48
CA THR A 321 -11.37 11.46 -13.03
C THR A 321 -10.31 12.23 -12.28
N TRP A 322 -9.43 12.89 -13.02
CA TRP A 322 -8.41 13.78 -12.45
C TRP A 322 -8.01 14.88 -13.43
N ILE A 323 -7.47 15.96 -12.87
CA ILE A 323 -6.83 17.06 -13.60
C ILE A 323 -5.48 17.31 -12.95
N GLU A 324 -4.45 17.44 -13.78
CA GLU A 324 -3.08 17.72 -13.36
C GLU A 324 -2.52 18.93 -14.10
N MET A 325 -1.80 19.77 -13.38
CA MET A 325 -0.98 20.85 -13.93
C MET A 325 0.47 20.66 -13.45
N THR A 326 1.45 20.85 -14.33
CA THR A 326 2.86 20.50 -14.08
C THR A 326 3.82 21.66 -14.32
N SER A 327 5.07 21.49 -13.90
CA SER A 327 6.16 22.49 -13.99
C SER A 327 6.40 23.05 -15.40
N ASP A 328 6.29 22.23 -16.46
CA ASP A 328 6.44 22.73 -17.84
C ASP A 328 5.23 23.53 -18.35
N GLY A 329 4.21 23.75 -17.51
CA GLY A 329 2.96 24.41 -17.88
C GLY A 329 2.03 23.51 -18.70
N LYS A 330 2.10 22.18 -18.51
CA LYS A 330 1.17 21.24 -19.14
C LYS A 330 -0.07 21.08 -18.27
N ILE A 331 -1.20 20.80 -18.94
CA ILE A 331 -2.46 20.45 -18.29
C ILE A 331 -2.92 19.13 -18.87
N ASP A 332 -3.09 18.14 -18.01
CA ASP A 332 -3.56 16.81 -18.36
C ASP A 332 -4.93 16.58 -17.70
N ILE A 333 -5.91 16.11 -18.48
CA ILE A 333 -7.31 15.91 -18.05
C ILE A 333 -7.74 14.49 -18.40
N HIS A 334 -8.17 13.71 -17.41
CA HIS A 334 -8.70 12.37 -17.59
C HIS A 334 -10.11 12.22 -17.03
N ALA A 335 -10.99 11.53 -17.78
CA ALA A 335 -12.31 11.10 -17.33
C ALA A 335 -12.72 9.76 -17.96
N GLN A 336 -13.17 8.80 -17.16
CA GLN A 336 -13.60 7.48 -17.66
C GLN A 336 -14.96 7.45 -18.37
N ASP A 337 -15.87 8.37 -18.03
CA ASP A 337 -17.23 8.41 -18.59
C ASP A 337 -17.35 9.46 -19.69
N SER A 338 -17.36 10.75 -19.33
CA SER A 338 -17.42 11.83 -20.30
C SER A 338 -16.87 13.16 -19.77
N VAL A 339 -16.50 14.04 -20.70
CA VAL A 339 -16.21 15.46 -20.45
C VAL A 339 -17.23 16.29 -21.23
N SER A 340 -17.97 17.16 -20.53
CA SER A 340 -18.94 18.07 -21.14
C SER A 340 -18.54 19.52 -20.90
N ILE A 341 -18.47 20.32 -21.97
CA ILE A 341 -18.09 21.73 -21.93
C ILE A 341 -19.19 22.57 -22.62
N MET A 342 -19.69 23.60 -21.95
CA MET A 342 -20.72 24.51 -22.47
C MET A 342 -20.37 25.96 -22.09
N THR A 343 -20.50 26.87 -23.05
CA THR A 343 -20.35 28.33 -22.87
C THR A 343 -21.57 29.03 -23.45
N ASP A 344 -22.04 30.11 -22.80
CA ASP A 344 -23.20 30.89 -23.30
C ASP A 344 -22.83 31.87 -24.43
N ALA A 345 -21.58 32.32 -24.45
CA ALA A 345 -21.04 33.18 -25.50
C ALA A 345 -20.09 32.38 -26.40
N ASP A 346 -18.79 32.54 -26.21
CA ASP A 346 -17.77 31.97 -27.09
C ASP A 346 -16.98 30.85 -26.39
N PHE A 347 -16.57 29.85 -27.20
CA PHE A 347 -15.60 28.84 -26.80
C PHE A 347 -14.42 28.89 -27.77
N ASN A 348 -13.23 29.24 -27.24
CA ASN A 348 -12.05 29.51 -28.04
C ASN A 348 -10.99 28.41 -27.84
N ILE A 349 -10.42 27.91 -28.93
CA ILE A 349 -9.29 26.98 -28.93
C ILE A 349 -8.25 27.51 -29.92
N THR A 350 -7.02 27.72 -29.44
CA THR A 350 -5.88 28.18 -30.25
C THR A 350 -4.63 27.40 -29.83
N ALA A 351 -3.85 26.93 -30.80
CA ALA A 351 -2.54 26.32 -30.59
C ALA A 351 -1.56 26.80 -31.66
N GLU A 352 -0.32 27.10 -31.27
CA GLU A 352 0.75 27.54 -32.18
C GLU A 352 1.32 26.40 -33.03
N ARG A 353 1.15 25.15 -32.59
CA ARG A 353 1.57 23.96 -33.32
C ARG A 353 0.36 23.25 -33.91
N ASP A 354 -0.30 22.40 -33.13
CA ASP A 354 -1.27 21.44 -33.64
C ASP A 354 -2.53 21.41 -32.76
N ILE A 355 -3.71 21.30 -33.40
CA ILE A 355 -4.94 20.87 -32.74
C ILE A 355 -5.28 19.49 -33.27
N ASN A 356 -5.10 18.46 -32.45
CA ASN A 356 -5.39 17.07 -32.82
C ASN A 356 -6.74 16.65 -32.23
N MET A 357 -7.64 16.12 -33.07
CA MET A 357 -8.96 15.64 -32.66
C MET A 357 -9.17 14.21 -33.16
N GLU A 358 -9.37 13.28 -32.23
CA GLU A 358 -9.57 11.86 -32.55
C GLU A 358 -10.75 11.29 -31.75
N ALA A 359 -11.54 10.41 -32.39
CA ALA A 359 -12.60 9.66 -31.73
C ALA A 359 -12.67 8.23 -32.26
N GLY A 360 -12.71 7.24 -31.37
CA GLY A 360 -12.81 5.82 -31.76
C GLY A 360 -14.13 5.40 -32.39
N ARG A 361 -15.12 6.30 -32.52
CA ARG A 361 -16.41 6.02 -33.18
C ARG A 361 -16.82 7.08 -34.19
N ASN A 362 -17.25 8.26 -33.74
CA ASN A 362 -17.77 9.32 -34.61
C ASN A 362 -17.32 10.69 -34.09
N VAL A 363 -16.97 11.59 -35.01
CA VAL A 363 -16.86 13.04 -34.73
C VAL A 363 -18.10 13.71 -35.33
N ASN A 364 -18.85 14.47 -34.51
CA ASN A 364 -20.04 15.21 -34.96
C ASN A 364 -19.83 16.71 -34.77
N ILE A 365 -19.94 17.50 -35.83
CA ILE A 365 -19.79 18.97 -35.80
C ILE A 365 -21.04 19.61 -36.40
N LYS A 366 -21.63 20.57 -35.67
CA LYS A 366 -22.86 21.26 -36.12
C LYS A 366 -22.91 22.70 -35.62
N ALA A 367 -23.04 23.65 -36.55
CA ALA A 367 -23.47 25.01 -36.26
C ALA A 367 -24.99 25.10 -36.44
N SER A 368 -25.74 25.15 -35.35
CA SER A 368 -27.20 25.00 -35.40
C SER A 368 -27.99 26.27 -35.66
N ALA A 369 -27.33 27.44 -35.79
CA ALA A 369 -27.97 28.76 -35.86
C ALA A 369 -28.96 29.03 -34.70
N ARG A 370 -28.73 28.46 -33.50
CA ARG A 370 -29.66 28.62 -32.36
C ARG A 370 -29.71 30.07 -31.87
N TYR A 371 -28.57 30.78 -31.93
CA TYR A 371 -28.47 32.18 -31.55
C TYR A 371 -29.43 33.09 -32.36
N SER A 372 -29.58 32.80 -33.66
CA SER A 372 -30.51 33.50 -34.55
C SER A 372 -31.88 32.82 -34.67
N LYS A 373 -32.23 31.88 -33.77
CA LYS A 373 -33.50 31.12 -33.84
C LYS A 373 -33.70 30.36 -35.16
N GLY A 374 -32.60 29.90 -35.76
CA GLY A 374 -32.60 29.11 -36.99
C GLY A 374 -32.52 29.93 -38.29
N THR A 375 -32.47 31.26 -38.22
CA THR A 375 -32.29 32.11 -39.41
C THR A 375 -30.80 32.21 -39.80
N PRO A 376 -30.45 32.40 -41.09
CA PRO A 376 -29.05 32.47 -41.52
C PRO A 376 -28.34 33.76 -41.08
N ILE A 377 -29.09 34.75 -40.58
CA ILE A 377 -28.59 36.01 -40.04
C ILE A 377 -29.20 36.28 -38.68
N ASP A 378 -28.44 36.88 -37.76
CA ASP A 378 -28.92 37.30 -36.44
C ASP A 378 -29.65 38.66 -36.50
N ALA A 379 -30.09 39.15 -35.34
CA ALA A 379 -30.79 40.44 -35.24
C ALA A 379 -29.91 41.67 -35.58
N LYS A 380 -28.58 41.50 -35.66
CA LYS A 380 -27.62 42.53 -36.06
C LYS A 380 -27.23 42.42 -37.54
N GLY A 381 -27.79 41.45 -38.27
CA GLY A 381 -27.46 41.22 -39.68
C GLY A 381 -26.15 40.45 -39.89
N LEU A 382 -25.65 39.75 -38.87
CA LEU A 382 -24.44 38.93 -38.95
C LEU A 382 -24.80 37.47 -39.25
N ASP A 383 -23.95 36.77 -40.00
CA ASP A 383 -24.14 35.35 -40.35
C ASP A 383 -24.34 34.45 -39.10
N SER A 384 -25.20 33.45 -39.23
CA SER A 384 -25.43 32.43 -38.21
C SER A 384 -25.57 31.03 -38.80
N GLY A 385 -25.03 30.02 -38.10
CA GLY A 385 -25.07 28.62 -38.55
C GLY A 385 -23.95 28.22 -39.52
N ARG A 386 -22.93 29.06 -39.71
CA ARG A 386 -21.77 28.79 -40.58
C ARG A 386 -20.81 27.77 -39.93
N ILE A 387 -20.29 26.86 -40.74
CA ILE A 387 -19.06 26.08 -40.47
C ILE A 387 -18.06 26.46 -41.56
N GLN A 388 -16.83 26.81 -41.20
CA GLN A 388 -15.80 27.30 -42.10
C GLN A 388 -14.52 26.50 -41.86
N PHE A 389 -13.87 26.04 -42.93
CA PHE A 389 -12.54 25.41 -42.90
C PHE A 389 -11.63 26.19 -43.85
N GLU A 390 -10.47 26.64 -43.36
CA GLU A 390 -9.51 27.44 -44.11
C GLU A 390 -8.10 26.87 -43.93
N SER A 391 -7.37 26.69 -45.03
CA SER A 391 -5.96 26.32 -45.05
C SER A 391 -5.19 27.30 -45.94
N GLN A 392 -4.01 27.74 -45.49
CA GLN A 392 -3.15 28.61 -46.31
C GLN A 392 -2.46 27.83 -47.45
N HIS A 393 -2.19 26.55 -47.20
CA HIS A 393 -1.59 25.62 -48.14
C HIS A 393 -2.58 24.47 -48.37
N ASP A 394 -2.18 23.24 -48.09
CA ASP A 394 -2.96 22.06 -48.45
C ASP A 394 -4.17 21.83 -47.53
N TYR A 395 -5.28 21.40 -48.12
CA TYR A 395 -6.44 20.83 -47.43
C TYR A 395 -6.65 19.40 -47.92
N ASN A 396 -6.38 18.43 -47.05
CA ASN A 396 -6.49 17.01 -47.36
C ASN A 396 -7.77 16.42 -46.75
N LEU A 397 -8.58 15.75 -47.57
CA LEU A 397 -9.78 15.04 -47.13
C LEU A 397 -9.77 13.61 -47.68
N ILE A 398 -9.69 12.64 -46.77
CA ILE A 398 -9.73 11.21 -47.09
C ILE A 398 -11.05 10.63 -46.58
N VAL A 399 -11.72 9.86 -47.44
CA VAL A 399 -12.96 9.15 -47.09
C VAL A 399 -12.86 7.71 -47.57
N GLY A 400 -12.67 6.77 -46.64
CA GLY A 400 -12.39 5.36 -46.98
C GLY A 400 -13.53 4.58 -47.65
N ARG A 401 -14.75 5.15 -47.73
CA ARG A 401 -15.89 4.50 -48.42
C ARG A 401 -16.72 5.46 -49.27
N ASP A 402 -17.62 6.22 -48.65
CA ASP A 402 -18.57 7.09 -49.35
C ASP A 402 -18.47 8.53 -48.83
N SER A 403 -18.21 9.48 -49.71
CA SER A 403 -18.40 10.91 -49.42
C SER A 403 -19.72 11.38 -50.00
N LYS A 404 -20.61 11.88 -49.14
CA LYS A 404 -21.94 12.40 -49.53
C LYS A 404 -22.01 13.89 -49.23
N VAL A 405 -22.12 14.68 -50.28
CA VAL A 405 -22.25 16.13 -50.19
C VAL A 405 -23.58 16.54 -50.82
N THR A 406 -24.45 17.18 -50.03
CA THR A 406 -25.71 17.75 -50.49
C THR A 406 -25.68 19.25 -50.29
N VAL A 407 -25.89 20.00 -51.36
CA VAL A 407 -25.96 21.46 -51.32
C VAL A 407 -27.32 21.88 -51.86
N ASN A 408 -28.14 22.51 -51.01
CA ASN A 408 -29.53 22.83 -51.34
C ASN A 408 -29.69 24.00 -52.32
N ASN A 409 -28.69 24.88 -52.40
CA ASN A 409 -28.73 26.06 -53.25
C ASN A 409 -27.60 26.03 -54.28
N ASN A 410 -26.43 26.60 -53.97
CA ASN A 410 -25.31 26.68 -54.91
C ASN A 410 -24.06 25.98 -54.35
N SER A 411 -23.44 25.13 -55.17
CA SER A 411 -22.11 24.58 -54.91
C SER A 411 -21.10 25.25 -55.84
N HIS A 412 -20.08 25.89 -55.27
CA HIS A 412 -19.01 26.55 -56.02
C HIS A 412 -17.70 25.79 -55.82
N ASN A 413 -17.07 25.37 -56.90
CA ASN A 413 -15.74 24.77 -56.89
C ASN A 413 -14.83 25.63 -57.77
N GLY A 414 -14.02 26.50 -57.14
CA GLY A 414 -13.07 27.35 -57.84
C GLY A 414 -11.66 26.77 -57.76
N VAL A 415 -11.04 26.51 -58.91
CA VAL A 415 -9.65 26.06 -59.01
C VAL A 415 -8.95 26.94 -60.05
N VAL A 416 -7.90 27.65 -59.64
CA VAL A 416 -7.15 28.57 -60.52
C VAL A 416 -6.17 27.81 -61.42
N GLY A 417 -5.53 26.77 -60.86
CA GLY A 417 -4.67 25.86 -61.59
C GLY A 417 -5.46 24.71 -62.23
N ASN A 418 -4.96 23.49 -62.05
CA ASN A 418 -5.58 22.30 -62.62
C ASN A 418 -6.56 21.66 -61.63
N GLN A 419 -7.74 21.29 -62.12
CA GLN A 419 -8.67 20.41 -61.40
C GLN A 419 -8.54 19.00 -61.95
N TYR A 420 -8.16 18.05 -61.10
CA TYR A 420 -8.09 16.63 -61.44
C TYR A 420 -9.32 15.90 -60.87
N ILE A 421 -10.03 15.15 -61.72
CA ILE A 421 -11.14 14.28 -61.32
C ILE A 421 -10.82 12.89 -61.88
N SER A 422 -10.51 11.95 -60.99
CA SER A 422 -10.21 10.56 -61.35
C SER A 422 -11.28 9.64 -60.78
N THR A 423 -12.01 8.94 -61.66
CA THR A 423 -13.03 7.97 -61.26
C THR A 423 -12.69 6.60 -61.84
N GLY A 424 -12.46 5.60 -60.99
CA GLY A 424 -12.06 4.25 -61.42
C GLY A 424 -13.14 3.47 -62.18
N LYS A 425 -14.41 3.91 -62.11
CA LYS A 425 -15.54 3.32 -62.85
C LYS A 425 -16.29 4.40 -63.63
N PHE A 426 -17.35 4.98 -63.04
CA PHE A 426 -18.23 5.92 -63.72
C PHE A 426 -18.18 7.30 -63.07
N LEU A 427 -17.84 8.34 -63.84
CA LEU A 427 -18.15 9.72 -63.49
C LEU A 427 -19.53 10.04 -64.07
N ASN A 428 -20.55 10.09 -63.22
CA ASN A 428 -21.90 10.46 -63.63
C ASN A 428 -22.12 11.95 -63.35
N VAL A 429 -22.43 12.72 -64.40
CA VAL A 429 -22.86 14.11 -64.29
C VAL A 429 -24.31 14.17 -64.76
N ASN A 430 -25.24 14.31 -63.81
CA ASN A 430 -26.67 14.41 -64.08
C ASN A 430 -27.15 15.81 -63.70
N THR A 431 -27.63 16.57 -64.67
CA THR A 431 -28.17 17.91 -64.49
C THR A 431 -29.67 17.91 -64.78
N GLY A 432 -30.45 18.60 -63.94
CA GLY A 432 -31.88 18.81 -64.20
C GLY A 432 -32.17 19.81 -65.34
N GLN A 433 -31.13 20.51 -65.83
CA GLN A 433 -31.15 21.44 -66.96
C GLN A 433 -29.90 21.20 -67.83
N ASP A 434 -29.23 22.24 -68.33
CA ASP A 434 -28.10 22.09 -69.26
C ASP A 434 -26.81 21.57 -68.61
N THR A 435 -26.15 20.63 -69.29
CA THR A 435 -24.72 20.34 -69.12
C THR A 435 -23.97 20.88 -70.34
N LYS A 436 -23.02 21.80 -70.18
CA LYS A 436 -22.25 22.40 -71.29
C LYS A 436 -20.83 21.82 -71.35
N LEU A 437 -20.41 21.28 -72.50
CA LEU A 437 -19.10 20.65 -72.74
C LEU A 437 -18.49 21.18 -74.06
N THR A 438 -17.20 21.54 -74.07
CA THR A 438 -16.48 22.06 -75.25
C THR A 438 -15.22 21.22 -75.50
N ALA A 439 -15.02 20.63 -76.70
CA ALA A 439 -13.87 19.75 -76.99
C ALA A 439 -13.27 19.94 -78.40
N GLY A 440 -11.98 19.59 -78.58
CA GLY A 440 -11.21 19.73 -79.83
C GLY A 440 -10.93 18.43 -80.63
N GLY A 441 -11.52 17.29 -80.21
CA GLY A 441 -11.53 15.99 -80.90
C GLY A 441 -12.98 15.51 -81.06
N SER A 442 -13.28 14.20 -80.92
CA SER A 442 -14.67 13.74 -80.96
C SER A 442 -15.34 13.76 -79.58
N THR A 443 -16.25 14.71 -79.32
CA THR A 443 -17.24 14.57 -78.24
C THR A 443 -18.33 13.61 -78.73
N ASN A 444 -18.41 12.39 -78.19
CA ASN A 444 -19.47 11.45 -78.58
C ASN A 444 -20.75 11.77 -77.80
N ILE A 445 -21.78 12.23 -78.50
CA ILE A 445 -23.08 12.64 -77.95
C ILE A 445 -24.18 11.79 -78.61
N LEU A 446 -24.95 11.04 -77.81
CA LEU A 446 -26.05 10.19 -78.29
C LEU A 446 -27.38 10.96 -78.19
N SER A 447 -27.92 11.42 -79.33
CA SER A 447 -29.19 12.16 -79.40
C SER A 447 -30.32 11.33 -79.99
N GLY A 448 -31.43 11.17 -79.26
CA GLY A 448 -32.59 10.40 -79.72
C GLY A 448 -33.47 11.05 -80.80
N LYS A 449 -33.21 12.33 -81.17
CA LYS A 449 -33.92 13.05 -82.24
C LYS A 449 -32.97 13.83 -83.17
N GLU A 450 -32.13 14.75 -82.66
CA GLU A 450 -31.04 15.37 -83.44
C GLU A 450 -29.91 15.91 -82.53
N HIS A 451 -28.68 15.97 -83.04
CA HIS A 451 -27.51 16.66 -82.46
C HIS A 451 -27.02 17.73 -83.45
N ARG A 452 -26.90 19.01 -83.06
CA ARG A 452 -26.51 20.12 -83.97
C ARG A 452 -25.28 20.88 -83.44
N GLU A 453 -24.23 20.95 -84.27
CA GLU A 453 -23.00 21.73 -84.04
C GLU A 453 -22.81 22.72 -85.20
N THR A 454 -22.55 24.01 -84.91
CA THR A 454 -22.40 25.07 -85.91
C THR A 454 -21.14 25.91 -85.67
N ALA A 455 -20.12 25.77 -86.52
CA ALA A 455 -18.86 26.55 -86.53
C ALA A 455 -18.11 26.39 -87.88
N LYS A 456 -16.97 27.09 -88.08
CA LYS A 456 -16.23 27.14 -89.37
C LYS A 456 -15.28 25.93 -89.65
N PHE A 457 -14.70 25.27 -88.63
CA PHE A 457 -13.92 24.00 -88.75
C PHE A 457 -14.14 23.10 -87.51
N ILE A 458 -14.20 21.77 -87.70
CA ILE A 458 -14.43 20.74 -86.66
C ILE A 458 -13.52 19.50 -86.95
N HIS A 459 -12.81 18.94 -85.95
CA HIS A 459 -11.89 17.79 -86.09
C HIS A 459 -12.33 16.57 -85.27
N MET A 460 -12.83 15.52 -85.93
CA MET A 460 -13.42 14.34 -85.27
C MET A 460 -12.63 13.03 -85.46
N ASN A 461 -11.28 13.07 -85.50
CA ASN A 461 -10.34 11.92 -85.46
C ASN A 461 -8.87 12.40 -85.62
N GLY A 462 -8.41 13.30 -84.75
CA GLY A 462 -7.02 13.78 -84.73
C GLY A 462 -6.02 12.74 -84.17
N PRO A 463 -4.70 13.02 -84.20
CA PRO A 463 -3.69 12.14 -83.61
C PRO A 463 -4.03 11.77 -82.16
N ARG A 464 -3.60 10.57 -81.73
CA ARG A 464 -3.92 10.01 -80.42
C ARG A 464 -3.68 11.03 -79.31
N ALA A 465 -4.74 11.40 -78.60
CA ALA A 465 -4.65 12.30 -77.47
C ALA A 465 -3.74 11.73 -76.37
N SER A 466 -2.95 12.59 -75.76
CA SER A 466 -2.17 12.27 -74.56
C SER A 466 -3.09 11.74 -73.46
N SER A 467 -2.63 10.75 -72.71
CA SER A 467 -3.39 10.31 -71.52
C SER A 467 -3.40 11.44 -70.50
N ALA A 468 -4.56 11.74 -69.92
CA ALA A 468 -4.68 12.69 -68.82
C ALA A 468 -3.97 12.13 -67.58
N GLU A 469 -3.29 13.01 -66.84
CA GLU A 469 -2.68 12.67 -65.56
C GLU A 469 -3.78 12.40 -64.52
N LYS A 470 -3.54 11.40 -63.66
CA LYS A 470 -4.47 11.05 -62.57
C LYS A 470 -4.29 12.00 -61.39
N ALA A 471 -5.36 12.15 -60.60
CA ALA A 471 -5.27 12.81 -59.29
C ALA A 471 -4.35 12.01 -58.37
N THR A 472 -3.56 12.70 -57.55
CA THR A 472 -2.77 12.11 -56.47
C THR A 472 -3.64 11.96 -55.23
N ASP A 473 -3.55 10.81 -54.57
CA ASP A 473 -4.31 10.55 -53.35
C ASP A 473 -3.68 11.29 -52.16
N ALA A 474 -4.52 11.78 -51.25
CA ALA A 474 -4.06 12.27 -49.94
C ALA A 474 -3.58 11.09 -49.08
N VAL A 475 -2.57 11.33 -48.25
CA VAL A 475 -1.96 10.30 -47.38
C VAL A 475 -2.56 10.40 -45.97
N GLU A 476 -2.86 9.25 -45.36
CA GLU A 476 -3.33 9.18 -43.97
C GLU A 476 -2.23 9.66 -43.01
N LEU A 477 -2.62 10.22 -41.87
CA LEU A 477 -1.66 10.59 -40.83
C LEU A 477 -1.04 9.32 -40.25
N GLU A 478 0.27 9.38 -40.00
CA GLU A 478 0.96 8.32 -39.26
C GLU A 478 0.42 8.24 -37.82
N THR A 479 0.20 7.02 -37.34
CA THR A 479 -0.23 6.76 -35.96
C THR A 479 0.96 6.53 -35.04
N ILE A 480 0.75 6.89 -33.78
CA ILE A 480 1.67 6.72 -32.66
C ILE A 480 1.08 5.62 -31.77
N LEU A 481 1.92 4.70 -31.32
CA LEU A 481 1.52 3.68 -30.35
C LEU A 481 1.54 4.27 -28.94
N LEU A 482 0.37 4.34 -28.30
CA LEU A 482 0.23 4.78 -26.92
C LEU A 482 -0.10 3.60 -26.00
N PRO A 483 0.45 3.55 -24.77
CA PRO A 483 0.01 2.59 -23.76
C PRO A 483 -1.39 2.97 -23.28
N PHE A 484 -2.24 1.99 -22.96
CA PHE A 484 -3.59 2.14 -22.41
C PHE A 484 -3.79 1.25 -21.18
N ILE A 485 -4.18 1.81 -20.04
CA ILE A 485 -4.44 1.06 -18.81
C ILE A 485 -5.95 0.93 -18.56
N PHE A 486 -6.44 -0.31 -18.49
CA PHE A 486 -7.81 -0.58 -18.04
C PHE A 486 -7.94 -0.38 -16.53
N PRO A 487 -9.06 0.16 -16.02
CA PRO A 487 -9.30 0.27 -14.58
C PRO A 487 -9.22 -1.11 -13.89
N GLY A 488 -8.40 -1.21 -12.84
CA GLY A 488 -8.13 -2.47 -12.14
C GLY A 488 -7.14 -3.41 -12.85
N SER A 489 -6.63 -3.02 -14.03
CA SER A 489 -5.46 -3.64 -14.67
C SER A 489 -4.22 -2.83 -14.36
N THR A 490 -3.11 -3.53 -14.32
CA THR A 490 -1.78 -3.02 -13.97
C THR A 490 -0.87 -3.03 -15.20
N LYS A 491 -1.22 -3.85 -16.20
CA LYS A 491 -0.50 -3.97 -17.46
C LYS A 491 -1.11 -3.06 -18.53
N PRO A 492 -0.33 -2.15 -19.13
CA PRO A 492 -0.79 -1.36 -20.26
C PRO A 492 -0.97 -2.23 -21.52
N VAL A 493 -1.94 -1.89 -22.34
CA VAL A 493 -2.19 -2.43 -23.69
C VAL A 493 -1.94 -1.32 -24.69
N VAL A 494 -1.28 -1.58 -25.83
CA VAL A 494 -1.02 -0.53 -26.82
C VAL A 494 -2.23 -0.28 -27.73
N TYR A 495 -2.43 0.97 -28.14
CA TYR A 495 -3.37 1.35 -29.18
C TYR A 495 -2.78 2.43 -30.10
N ASP A 496 -3.23 2.44 -31.36
CA ASP A 496 -2.86 3.46 -32.34
C ASP A 496 -3.63 4.75 -32.10
N SER A 497 -2.95 5.90 -32.16
CA SER A 497 -3.55 7.21 -32.04
C SER A 497 -2.79 8.26 -32.84
N ILE A 498 -3.45 9.33 -33.28
CA ILE A 498 -2.78 10.49 -33.88
C ILE A 498 -2.24 11.47 -32.82
N VAL A 499 -2.61 11.30 -31.54
CA VAL A 499 -2.15 12.18 -30.47
C VAL A 499 -0.88 11.63 -29.81
N PRO A 500 0.08 12.48 -29.42
CA PRO A 500 1.33 12.03 -28.81
C PRO A 500 1.18 11.67 -27.33
N ARG A 501 0.15 12.16 -26.62
CA ARG A 501 -0.14 11.83 -25.23
C ARG A 501 -1.65 11.81 -24.99
N ALA A 502 -2.12 10.82 -24.25
CA ALA A 502 -3.50 10.70 -23.82
C ALA A 502 -3.53 10.35 -22.32
N PRO A 503 -3.94 11.29 -21.44
CA PRO A 503 -4.12 11.05 -20.02
C PRO A 503 -5.07 9.90 -19.71
N GLN A 504 -4.69 9.05 -18.75
CA GLN A 504 -5.38 7.79 -18.47
C GLN A 504 -5.68 7.56 -17.00
N HIS A 505 -6.39 6.47 -16.72
CA HIS A 505 -6.58 6.03 -15.35
C HIS A 505 -5.23 5.77 -14.70
N GLU A 506 -5.13 6.13 -13.43
CA GLU A 506 -3.94 5.88 -12.62
C GLU A 506 -3.71 4.37 -12.41
N PRO A 507 -2.47 3.90 -12.27
CA PRO A 507 -1.24 4.68 -12.36
C PRO A 507 -0.99 5.14 -13.81
N TRP A 508 -0.70 6.42 -14.02
CA TRP A 508 -0.39 6.92 -15.36
C TRP A 508 1.13 7.09 -15.57
N PRO A 509 1.80 6.23 -16.36
CA PRO A 509 3.25 6.25 -16.48
C PRO A 509 3.80 7.45 -17.26
N HIS A 510 2.94 8.23 -17.92
CA HIS A 510 3.35 9.41 -18.68
C HIS A 510 3.17 10.72 -17.90
N HIS A 511 3.09 10.65 -16.57
CA HIS A 511 3.22 11.84 -15.73
C HIS A 511 4.54 12.54 -16.01
N GLU A 512 4.47 13.84 -16.30
CA GLU A 512 5.65 14.64 -16.62
C GLU A 512 6.66 14.66 -15.48
N ASN A 513 6.20 14.77 -14.23
CA ASN A 513 7.11 14.87 -13.09
C ASN A 513 8.01 13.63 -12.94
N LEU A 514 7.58 12.46 -13.42
CA LEU A 514 8.35 11.22 -13.34
C LEU A 514 9.46 11.14 -14.40
N ASP A 515 9.27 11.71 -15.59
CA ASP A 515 10.31 11.85 -16.62
C ASP A 515 10.09 13.13 -17.46
N PRO A 516 10.49 14.29 -16.96
CA PRO A 516 10.16 15.57 -17.60
C PRO A 516 10.89 15.75 -18.94
N GLN A 517 12.02 15.08 -19.15
CA GLN A 517 12.79 15.17 -20.39
C GLN A 517 12.11 14.42 -21.53
N ALA A 518 11.49 13.26 -21.25
CA ALA A 518 10.77 12.46 -22.24
C ALA A 518 9.50 13.14 -22.77
N TYR A 519 8.97 14.14 -22.06
CA TYR A 519 7.72 14.81 -22.42
C TYR A 519 7.87 16.31 -22.70
N LYS A 520 9.07 16.80 -23.00
CA LYS A 520 9.26 18.19 -23.46
C LYS A 520 8.52 18.47 -24.76
N LYS A 521 8.28 19.75 -25.06
CA LYS A 521 7.59 20.22 -26.28
C LYS A 521 8.13 19.65 -27.59
N ALA A 522 9.43 19.36 -27.66
CA ALA A 522 10.07 18.74 -28.82
C ALA A 522 9.84 17.22 -28.90
N GLN A 523 9.61 16.55 -27.77
CA GLN A 523 9.32 15.12 -27.71
C GLN A 523 7.83 14.82 -27.95
N THR A 524 6.94 15.78 -27.66
CA THR A 524 5.50 15.65 -27.88
C THR A 524 5.05 16.28 -29.21
N ASP A 525 5.96 16.35 -30.17
CA ASP A 525 5.69 16.81 -31.53
C ASP A 525 4.90 15.73 -32.29
N ARG A 526 3.76 16.05 -32.90
CA ARG A 526 2.98 15.06 -33.67
C ARG A 526 3.73 14.63 -34.94
N GLU A 527 4.42 15.56 -35.61
CA GLU A 527 5.11 15.31 -36.87
C GLU A 527 6.42 14.55 -36.69
N ASN A 528 7.04 14.67 -35.51
CA ASN A 528 8.28 13.98 -35.17
C ASN A 528 8.32 13.61 -33.68
N PRO A 529 7.45 12.69 -33.22
CA PRO A 529 7.34 12.36 -31.81
C PRO A 529 8.65 11.72 -31.33
N GLY A 530 9.02 12.07 -30.10
CA GLY A 530 10.09 11.41 -29.38
C GLY A 530 9.74 9.96 -29.04
N ALA A 531 10.62 9.32 -28.28
CA ALA A 531 10.38 7.95 -27.83
C ALA A 531 9.15 7.81 -26.90
N LEU A 532 8.73 8.91 -26.26
CA LEU A 532 7.59 8.96 -25.32
C LEU A 532 7.60 7.79 -24.32
N ALA A 533 8.80 7.47 -23.81
CA ALA A 533 9.02 6.30 -22.98
C ALA A 533 8.19 6.37 -21.69
N THR A 534 7.65 5.25 -21.24
CA THR A 534 6.95 5.16 -19.94
C THR A 534 7.94 5.39 -18.80
N ALA A 535 7.61 6.29 -17.88
CA ALA A 535 8.46 6.54 -16.73
C ALA A 535 8.41 5.38 -15.72
N ASP A 536 9.57 5.02 -15.17
CA ASP A 536 9.68 4.06 -14.08
C ASP A 536 9.28 4.72 -12.75
N ARG A 537 8.74 3.91 -11.83
CA ARG A 537 8.38 4.34 -10.48
C ARG A 537 9.64 4.76 -9.72
N ILE A 538 9.51 5.88 -9.01
CA ILE A 538 10.54 6.39 -8.12
C ILE A 538 10.16 6.10 -6.68
N LEU A 539 11.09 5.53 -5.94
CA LEU A 539 10.94 5.20 -4.54
C LEU A 539 11.90 6.08 -3.74
N THR A 540 11.37 6.85 -2.80
CA THR A 540 12.20 7.72 -1.96
C THR A 540 12.46 7.08 -0.58
N PRO A 541 13.49 7.51 0.15
CA PRO A 541 13.70 7.08 1.54
C PRO A 541 12.46 7.28 2.41
N ASP A 542 12.22 6.39 3.38
CA ASP A 542 11.22 6.64 4.41
C ASP A 542 11.79 7.62 5.45
N THR A 543 11.22 8.83 5.48
CA THR A 543 11.64 9.88 6.41
C THR A 543 11.49 9.48 7.88
N PHE A 544 10.49 8.64 8.22
CA PHE A 544 10.26 8.20 9.60
C PHE A 544 11.35 7.26 10.12
N LEU A 545 12.14 6.65 9.23
CA LEU A 545 13.31 5.86 9.61
C LEU A 545 14.49 6.74 10.04
N LYS A 546 14.50 8.03 9.71
CA LYS A 546 15.54 9.00 10.13
C LYS A 546 16.97 8.51 9.85
N GLY A 547 17.18 7.83 8.71
CA GLY A 547 18.45 7.22 8.32
C GLY A 547 18.89 5.98 9.12
N LYS A 548 18.05 5.49 10.04
CA LYS A 548 18.37 4.35 10.93
C LYS A 548 17.95 2.98 10.36
N GLY A 549 17.35 2.93 9.18
CA GLY A 549 16.92 1.69 8.54
C GLY A 549 16.36 1.95 7.14
N GLY A 550 15.91 0.88 6.47
CA GLY A 550 15.27 0.94 5.16
C GLY A 550 16.14 1.58 4.07
N ARG A 551 15.48 2.16 3.07
CA ARG A 551 16.13 2.81 1.93
C ARG A 551 16.77 4.14 2.33
N ARG A 552 18.07 4.29 2.03
CA ARG A 552 18.83 5.52 2.34
C ARG A 552 18.88 6.54 1.20
N ARG A 553 18.58 6.13 -0.03
CA ARG A 553 18.67 6.96 -1.25
C ARG A 553 17.46 6.74 -2.11
N SER A 554 17.03 7.76 -2.86
CA SER A 554 16.03 7.54 -3.89
C SER A 554 16.52 6.51 -4.92
N GLY A 555 15.62 5.61 -5.32
CA GLY A 555 15.87 4.59 -6.33
C GLY A 555 14.77 4.56 -7.38
N VAL A 556 15.07 3.92 -8.50
CA VAL A 556 14.16 3.73 -9.63
C VAL A 556 13.83 2.24 -9.69
N VAL A 557 12.54 1.89 -9.75
CA VAL A 557 12.15 0.50 -10.01
C VAL A 557 12.24 0.26 -11.50
N ALA A 558 13.39 -0.22 -11.95
CA ALA A 558 13.70 -0.36 -13.37
C ALA A 558 12.72 -1.28 -14.10
N ASN A 559 12.27 -0.88 -15.29
CA ASN A 559 11.28 -1.59 -16.10
C ASN A 559 9.90 -1.74 -15.44
N SER A 560 9.58 -0.85 -14.50
CA SER A 560 8.23 -0.77 -13.96
C SER A 560 7.27 -0.15 -14.96
N GLY A 561 7.71 0.83 -15.76
CA GLY A 561 6.83 1.58 -16.68
C GLY A 561 5.55 2.06 -15.99
N GLY A 562 5.67 2.54 -14.75
CA GLY A 562 4.57 2.95 -13.87
C GLY A 562 3.67 1.84 -13.31
N ASN A 563 3.88 0.57 -13.70
CA ASN A 563 3.04 -0.56 -13.30
C ASN A 563 3.21 -0.92 -11.81
N ILE A 564 2.08 -1.03 -11.10
CA ILE A 564 2.02 -1.42 -9.69
C ILE A 564 2.50 -2.86 -9.41
N ASP A 565 2.43 -3.79 -10.37
CA ASP A 565 2.79 -5.22 -10.23
C ASP A 565 4.29 -5.50 -10.19
N THR A 566 5.12 -4.54 -10.54
CA THR A 566 6.58 -4.76 -10.72
C THR A 566 7.36 -4.93 -9.42
N GLY A 567 6.70 -5.36 -8.35
CA GLY A 567 7.27 -5.58 -7.03
C GLY A 567 7.62 -4.26 -6.34
N HIS A 568 7.53 -4.26 -5.01
CA HIS A 568 8.28 -3.30 -4.21
C HIS A 568 9.67 -3.90 -4.08
N GLU A 569 10.73 -3.13 -4.29
CA GLU A 569 12.06 -3.65 -4.03
C GLU A 569 12.15 -3.98 -2.54
N ASN A 570 11.93 -5.25 -2.18
CA ASN A 570 11.99 -5.78 -0.81
C ASN A 570 13.37 -5.48 -0.25
N HIS A 571 13.48 -4.38 0.48
CA HIS A 571 14.58 -4.15 1.39
C HIS A 571 14.04 -4.59 2.74
N GLY A 572 14.39 -5.82 3.14
CA GLY A 572 13.95 -6.40 4.40
C GLY A 572 14.02 -5.36 5.52
N GLY A 573 12.86 -5.06 6.11
CA GLY A 573 12.67 -3.98 7.07
C GLY A 573 13.81 -3.94 8.07
N GLY A 574 14.72 -2.98 7.87
CA GLY A 574 15.86 -2.80 8.75
C GLY A 574 15.33 -2.45 10.13
N SER A 575 15.54 -3.34 11.11
CA SER A 575 15.32 -2.99 12.51
C SER A 575 16.27 -1.86 12.85
N ALA A 576 15.72 -0.65 12.88
CA ALA A 576 16.39 0.57 13.31
C ALA A 576 16.74 0.48 14.79
N THR A 577 17.81 -0.26 15.07
CA THR A 577 18.61 -0.18 16.28
C THR A 577 19.93 0.43 15.83
N GLY A 578 20.39 1.48 16.51
CA GLY A 578 21.49 2.34 16.05
C GLY A 578 22.88 1.70 15.99
N THR A 579 23.04 0.48 15.49
CA THR A 579 24.34 -0.17 15.22
C THR A 579 24.21 -1.25 14.12
N GLY A 580 24.84 -1.02 12.97
CA GLY A 580 25.40 -1.99 11.99
C GLY A 580 24.63 -3.26 11.55
N GLN A 581 24.37 -3.38 10.24
CA GLN A 581 23.84 -4.56 9.50
C GLN A 581 24.69 -5.84 9.65
N THR A 582 24.18 -7.08 9.50
CA THR A 582 23.61 -7.73 8.27
C THR A 582 22.93 -9.08 8.64
N PRO A 583 22.28 -9.84 7.73
CA PRO A 583 21.15 -9.62 6.81
C PRO A 583 19.87 -10.41 7.24
N VAL A 584 18.69 -10.00 6.78
CA VAL A 584 17.41 -10.73 6.98
C VAL A 584 17.20 -11.67 5.79
N ASP A 585 17.13 -12.98 6.04
CA ASP A 585 16.65 -13.93 5.02
C ASP A 585 15.13 -14.02 5.13
N GLU A 586 14.44 -13.84 4.00
CA GLU A 586 13.03 -14.20 3.81
C GLU A 586 12.88 -15.70 4.05
N TYR A 587 12.21 -16.11 5.14
CA TYR A 587 11.84 -17.50 5.37
C TYR A 587 10.34 -17.70 5.13
N ALA A 588 10.00 -18.26 3.98
CA ALA A 588 8.65 -18.78 3.72
C ALA A 588 8.56 -20.21 4.29
N PRO A 589 7.67 -20.48 5.26
CA PRO A 589 7.49 -21.82 5.80
C PRO A 589 6.95 -22.73 4.71
N SER A 590 7.77 -23.69 4.28
CA SER A 590 7.48 -24.64 3.18
C SER A 590 7.39 -26.08 3.66
N PHE A 591 7.46 -26.29 4.98
CA PHE A 591 7.32 -27.62 5.57
C PHE A 591 5.85 -28.07 5.53
N GLY A 592 5.60 -29.18 4.83
CA GLY A 592 4.33 -29.89 4.85
C GLY A 592 4.29 -30.85 6.03
N PHE A 593 3.12 -31.05 6.63
CA PHE A 593 2.94 -31.99 7.73
C PHE A 593 3.40 -33.41 7.34
N THR A 594 4.27 -34.02 8.17
CA THR A 594 4.68 -35.42 8.07
C THR A 594 4.46 -36.12 9.42
N GLY A 595 3.99 -37.36 9.40
CA GLY A 595 3.81 -38.15 10.63
C GLY A 595 5.10 -38.78 11.18
N GLU A 596 6.24 -38.59 10.51
CA GLU A 596 7.55 -39.13 10.87
C GLU A 596 8.28 -38.22 11.85
N LEU A 597 8.83 -38.82 12.91
CA LEU A 597 9.44 -38.08 14.02
C LEU A 597 10.80 -37.49 13.61
N GLY A 598 10.99 -36.19 13.83
CA GLY A 598 12.26 -35.50 13.61
C GLY A 598 12.42 -34.83 12.24
N LYS A 599 11.43 -34.94 11.34
CA LYS A 599 11.41 -34.30 10.02
C LYS A 599 11.44 -32.78 10.09
N LEU A 600 10.79 -32.19 11.11
CA LEU A 600 10.80 -30.75 11.35
C LEU A 600 12.22 -30.20 11.55
N SER A 601 13.03 -30.90 12.35
CA SER A 601 14.41 -30.51 12.67
C SER A 601 15.46 -30.97 11.65
N GLU A 602 15.17 -32.02 10.87
CA GLU A 602 16.09 -32.60 9.88
C GLU A 602 16.54 -31.58 8.84
N ARG A 603 15.66 -30.65 8.45
CA ARG A 603 15.98 -29.53 7.54
C ARG A 603 17.12 -28.66 8.08
N TYR A 604 17.29 -28.63 9.39
CA TYR A 604 18.29 -27.83 10.10
C TYR A 604 19.45 -28.68 10.65
N GLU A 605 19.40 -30.00 10.52
CA GLU A 605 20.36 -30.95 11.09
C GLU A 605 20.85 -31.91 10.01
N SER A 606 22.10 -31.72 9.55
CA SER A 606 22.82 -32.55 8.55
C SER A 606 22.18 -32.68 7.14
N ARG A 607 21.05 -32.01 6.86
CA ARG A 607 20.25 -32.19 5.64
C ARG A 607 19.73 -33.62 5.44
N GLY A 608 19.63 -34.40 6.53
CA GLY A 608 19.07 -35.76 6.48
C GLY A 608 19.95 -36.83 5.85
N ASP A 609 21.26 -36.62 5.70
CA ASP A 609 22.15 -37.63 5.08
C ASP A 609 22.66 -38.66 6.13
N PRO A 610 22.14 -39.91 6.11
CA PRO A 610 22.59 -40.98 7.02
C PRO A 610 24.02 -41.43 6.74
N THR A 611 24.58 -41.08 5.58
CA THR A 611 25.95 -41.43 5.19
C THR A 611 26.99 -40.39 5.59
N ALA A 612 26.57 -39.27 6.20
CA ALA A 612 27.44 -38.14 6.53
C ALA A 612 28.64 -38.53 7.41
N ILE A 613 29.83 -37.98 7.11
CA ILE A 613 31.05 -38.25 7.88
C ILE A 613 31.73 -36.91 8.18
N GLY A 614 31.89 -36.61 9.47
CA GLY A 614 32.55 -35.40 9.96
C GLY A 614 33.80 -35.71 10.78
N TYR A 615 34.64 -34.71 11.00
CA TYR A 615 35.79 -34.79 11.91
C TYR A 615 35.97 -33.50 12.70
N ASP A 616 36.19 -33.62 14.01
CA ASP A 616 36.66 -32.52 14.83
C ASP A 616 37.70 -32.98 15.87
N THR A 617 38.45 -32.03 16.43
CA THR A 617 39.58 -32.33 17.33
C THR A 617 39.16 -32.93 18.68
N THR A 618 37.94 -32.61 19.14
CA THR A 618 37.38 -33.03 20.43
C THR A 618 36.65 -34.37 20.33
N GLY A 619 35.78 -34.53 19.34
CA GLY A 619 34.96 -35.71 19.07
C GLY A 619 35.62 -36.80 18.22
N GLY A 620 36.69 -36.46 17.49
CA GLY A 620 37.28 -37.35 16.49
C GLY A 620 36.40 -37.47 15.26
N TRP A 621 36.41 -38.63 14.60
CA TRP A 621 35.50 -38.91 13.49
C TRP A 621 34.07 -39.12 14.00
N SER A 622 33.10 -38.57 13.29
CA SER A 622 31.67 -38.58 13.59
C SER A 622 30.88 -39.08 12.40
N TYR A 623 29.85 -39.91 12.64
CA TYR A 623 29.22 -40.71 11.58
C TYR A 623 27.67 -40.63 11.58
N GLY A 624 27.12 -40.46 10.39
CA GLY A 624 25.71 -40.38 9.98
C GLY A 624 24.91 -39.15 10.43
N THR A 625 23.58 -39.21 10.31
CA THR A 625 22.65 -38.06 10.46
C THR A 625 22.86 -37.32 11.79
N TYR A 626 23.07 -38.07 12.87
CA TYR A 626 23.23 -37.53 14.23
C TYR A 626 24.69 -37.30 14.64
N GLN A 627 25.63 -37.37 13.69
CA GLN A 627 27.07 -37.14 13.90
C GLN A 627 27.61 -37.88 15.13
N LEU A 628 27.49 -39.21 15.11
CA LEU A 628 27.87 -40.08 16.22
C LEU A 628 29.40 -40.10 16.39
N ALA A 629 29.90 -39.30 17.33
CA ALA A 629 31.32 -39.13 17.57
C ALA A 629 31.98 -40.39 18.17
N THR A 630 33.17 -40.72 17.66
CA THR A 630 33.93 -41.92 18.06
C THR A 630 34.73 -41.73 19.35
N LYS A 631 35.22 -40.53 19.68
CA LYS A 631 35.97 -40.30 20.93
C LYS A 631 35.08 -40.12 22.15
N THR A 632 33.89 -39.54 21.99
CA THR A 632 32.97 -39.21 23.10
C THR A 632 31.92 -40.30 23.35
N GLY A 633 32.06 -41.45 22.71
CA GLY A 633 31.27 -42.66 23.00
C GLY A 633 29.93 -42.77 22.26
N GLY A 634 29.50 -41.75 21.52
CA GLY A 634 28.24 -41.77 20.75
C GLY A 634 28.20 -42.90 19.72
N PHE A 635 29.30 -43.10 18.99
CA PHE A 635 29.44 -44.21 18.05
C PHE A 635 29.44 -45.57 18.75
N LYS A 636 30.08 -45.67 19.93
CA LYS A 636 30.10 -46.90 20.71
C LYS A 636 28.69 -47.29 21.16
N GLY A 637 27.90 -46.33 21.62
CA GLY A 637 26.51 -46.55 22.00
C GLY A 637 25.65 -47.07 20.84
N PHE A 638 25.88 -46.57 19.62
CA PHE A 638 25.22 -47.07 18.42
C PHE A 638 25.63 -48.50 18.06
N MET A 639 26.92 -48.84 18.18
CA MET A 639 27.39 -50.23 18.01
C MET A 639 26.77 -51.17 19.06
N ASP A 640 26.62 -50.72 20.32
CA ASP A 640 25.98 -51.50 21.38
C ASP A 640 24.46 -51.64 21.18
N TYR A 641 23.82 -50.67 20.51
CA TYR A 641 22.42 -50.74 20.12
C TYR A 641 22.20 -51.71 18.97
N THR A 642 22.94 -51.55 17.87
CA THR A 642 22.84 -52.42 16.69
C THR A 642 23.09 -53.88 17.06
N LYS A 643 24.04 -54.15 17.94
CA LYS A 643 24.29 -55.52 18.47
C LYS A 643 23.04 -56.21 19.02
N ARG A 644 22.12 -55.44 19.62
CA ARG A 644 20.93 -55.95 20.31
C ARG A 644 19.65 -55.86 19.49
N LYS A 645 19.55 -54.85 18.62
CA LYS A 645 18.30 -54.48 17.94
C LYS A 645 18.39 -54.51 16.42
N ALA A 646 19.59 -54.51 15.85
CA ALA A 646 19.83 -54.55 14.42
C ALA A 646 21.09 -55.39 14.09
N PRO A 647 21.03 -56.72 14.30
CA PRO A 647 22.20 -57.59 14.23
C PRO A 647 22.83 -57.65 12.82
N GLU A 648 22.05 -57.46 11.76
CA GLU A 648 22.55 -57.42 10.38
C GLU A 648 23.43 -56.17 10.14
N THR A 649 22.93 -54.98 10.47
CA THR A 649 23.69 -53.73 10.42
C THR A 649 24.91 -53.78 11.35
N HIS A 650 24.78 -54.42 12.51
CA HIS A 650 25.92 -54.63 13.42
C HIS A 650 27.02 -55.46 12.76
N GLN A 651 26.68 -56.58 12.12
CA GLN A 651 27.65 -57.45 11.48
C GLN A 651 28.36 -56.73 10.33
N GLN A 652 27.63 -56.00 9.49
CA GLN A 652 28.22 -55.21 8.41
C GLN A 652 29.20 -54.13 8.92
N LEU A 653 28.87 -53.47 10.04
CA LEU A 653 29.77 -52.49 10.67
C LEU A 653 31.00 -53.14 11.31
N VAL A 654 30.87 -54.36 11.85
CA VAL A 654 32.00 -55.15 12.37
C VAL A 654 32.92 -55.61 11.24
N ASP A 655 32.36 -56.11 10.13
CA ASP A 655 33.11 -56.56 8.95
C ASP A 655 33.88 -55.40 8.29
N ALA A 656 33.33 -54.17 8.36
CA ALA A 656 34.01 -52.94 7.95
C ALA A 656 35.18 -52.53 8.87
N GLY A 657 35.41 -53.24 9.98
CA GLY A 657 36.47 -52.98 10.97
C GLY A 657 36.01 -52.28 12.26
N GLY A 658 34.69 -52.14 12.45
CA GLY A 658 34.05 -51.74 13.70
C GLY A 658 34.52 -50.40 14.27
N HIS A 659 34.35 -50.22 15.59
CA HIS A 659 34.68 -48.97 16.28
C HIS A 659 36.17 -48.58 16.12
N SER A 660 37.06 -49.57 16.01
CA SER A 660 38.51 -49.33 15.88
C SER A 660 38.86 -48.61 14.57
N LEU A 661 38.37 -49.10 13.43
CA LEU A 661 38.62 -48.45 12.13
C LEU A 661 37.76 -47.19 11.93
N ALA A 662 36.58 -47.12 12.56
CA ALA A 662 35.79 -45.90 12.63
C ALA A 662 36.55 -44.78 13.36
N LYS A 663 37.18 -45.08 14.50
CA LYS A 663 37.93 -44.10 15.30
C LYS A 663 39.19 -43.59 14.59
N LEU A 664 39.82 -44.42 13.75
CA LEU A 664 40.95 -44.02 12.90
C LEU A 664 40.50 -43.24 11.64
N GLY A 665 39.25 -43.39 11.23
CA GLY A 665 38.72 -42.81 9.99
C GLY A 665 39.36 -43.40 8.73
N SER A 666 39.61 -44.70 8.74
CA SER A 666 40.16 -45.40 7.56
C SER A 666 39.23 -45.27 6.35
N ASP A 667 39.82 -45.19 5.15
CA ASP A 667 39.04 -45.02 3.92
C ASP A 667 38.13 -46.22 3.64
N SER A 668 38.55 -47.44 4.01
CA SER A 668 37.74 -48.65 3.92
C SER A 668 36.50 -48.60 4.81
N PHE A 669 36.64 -48.10 6.04
CA PHE A 669 35.50 -47.93 6.95
C PHE A 669 34.56 -46.85 6.43
N LYS A 670 35.08 -45.72 5.93
CA LYS A 670 34.25 -44.63 5.38
C LYS A 670 33.43 -45.08 4.16
N GLN A 671 34.02 -45.89 3.28
CA GLN A 671 33.30 -46.46 2.12
C GLN A 671 32.19 -47.42 2.56
N SER A 672 32.50 -48.32 3.50
CA SER A 672 31.54 -49.28 4.03
C SER A 672 30.40 -48.59 4.78
N TRP A 673 30.71 -47.57 5.58
CA TRP A 673 29.72 -46.73 6.26
C TRP A 673 28.73 -46.12 5.27
N LYS A 674 29.23 -45.51 4.18
CA LYS A 674 28.37 -44.94 3.15
C LYS A 674 27.47 -45.99 2.51
N SER A 675 27.99 -47.19 2.24
CA SER A 675 27.20 -48.29 1.66
C SER A 675 26.11 -48.77 2.61
N ILE A 676 26.43 -49.02 3.88
CA ILE A 676 25.51 -49.57 4.89
C ILE A 676 24.38 -48.57 5.18
N MET A 677 24.75 -47.30 5.34
CA MET A 677 23.81 -46.22 5.66
C MET A 677 23.00 -45.74 4.44
N SER A 678 23.30 -46.21 3.23
CA SER A 678 22.42 -46.00 2.07
C SER A 678 21.24 -47.00 2.03
N GLY A 679 21.19 -47.97 2.93
CA GLY A 679 20.16 -49.01 3.01
C GLY A 679 19.50 -49.10 4.39
N ALA A 680 19.29 -50.31 4.88
CA ALA A 680 18.61 -50.56 6.17
C ALA A 680 19.28 -49.89 7.38
N GLY A 681 20.59 -49.60 7.32
CA GLY A 681 21.33 -48.97 8.41
C GLY A 681 20.88 -47.54 8.74
N ALA A 682 20.25 -46.82 7.79
CA ALA A 682 19.70 -45.49 8.04
C ALA A 682 18.56 -45.52 9.06
N GLU A 683 17.66 -46.50 8.95
CA GLU A 683 16.53 -46.67 9.87
C GLU A 683 17.02 -47.07 11.28
N ASP A 684 18.00 -47.97 11.37
CA ASP A 684 18.58 -48.36 12.66
C ASP A 684 19.26 -47.18 13.37
N GLN A 685 19.89 -46.28 12.60
CA GLN A 685 20.45 -45.04 13.13
C GLN A 685 19.34 -44.11 13.66
N HIS A 686 18.22 -44.00 12.95
CA HIS A 686 17.06 -43.21 13.39
C HIS A 686 16.45 -43.78 14.68
N GLN A 687 16.19 -45.09 14.73
CA GLN A 687 15.64 -45.76 15.91
C GLN A 687 16.54 -45.65 17.15
N TYR A 688 17.87 -45.71 16.96
CA TYR A 688 18.81 -45.44 18.05
C TYR A 688 18.66 -44.01 18.59
N ALA A 689 18.53 -43.00 17.71
CA ALA A 689 18.36 -41.62 18.13
C ALA A 689 17.05 -41.40 18.91
N VAL A 690 15.97 -42.10 18.53
CA VAL A 690 14.70 -42.08 19.30
C VAL A 690 14.91 -42.53 20.73
N VAL A 691 15.56 -43.68 20.91
CA VAL A 691 15.80 -44.27 22.24
C VAL A 691 16.76 -43.42 23.07
N GLN A 692 17.74 -42.76 22.43
CA GLN A 692 18.74 -41.96 23.15
C GLN A 692 18.28 -40.55 23.51
N TYR A 693 17.52 -39.88 22.64
CA TYR A 693 17.25 -38.45 22.78
C TYR A 693 15.79 -38.16 23.09
N PHE A 694 14.86 -38.79 22.35
CA PHE A 694 13.43 -38.50 22.49
C PHE A 694 12.84 -39.10 23.76
N VAL A 695 12.99 -40.41 23.98
CA VAL A 695 12.38 -41.11 25.12
C VAL A 695 12.82 -40.49 26.46
N PRO A 696 14.13 -40.29 26.74
CA PRO A 696 14.55 -39.70 28.01
C PRO A 696 14.11 -38.24 28.19
N ALA A 697 13.86 -37.50 27.11
CA ALA A 697 13.33 -36.15 27.17
C ALA A 697 11.83 -36.17 27.50
N ALA A 698 11.06 -37.02 26.83
CA ALA A 698 9.63 -37.20 27.08
C ALA A 698 9.36 -37.64 28.53
N ASP A 699 10.11 -38.61 29.06
CA ASP A 699 9.92 -39.08 30.45
C ASP A 699 10.22 -37.97 31.47
N LYS A 700 11.27 -37.18 31.24
CA LYS A 700 11.63 -36.06 32.13
C LYS A 700 10.60 -34.94 32.09
N VAL A 701 10.12 -34.58 30.90
CA VAL A 701 9.06 -33.58 30.73
C VAL A 701 7.80 -34.07 31.43
N THR A 702 7.33 -35.28 31.12
CA THR A 702 6.14 -35.89 31.74
C THR A 702 6.23 -35.87 33.26
N LYS A 703 7.35 -36.32 33.82
CA LYS A 703 7.56 -36.37 35.28
C LYS A 703 7.60 -34.99 35.93
N SER A 704 8.07 -33.95 35.23
CA SER A 704 8.28 -32.62 35.81
C SER A 704 7.15 -31.62 35.55
N THR A 705 6.34 -31.85 34.52
CA THR A 705 5.28 -30.94 34.09
C THR A 705 3.89 -31.56 34.12
N GLY A 706 3.78 -32.89 34.19
CA GLY A 706 2.51 -33.60 34.10
C GLY A 706 1.95 -33.74 32.67
N ILE A 707 2.63 -33.19 31.66
CA ILE A 707 2.24 -33.32 30.25
C ILE A 707 3.06 -34.41 29.59
N ASP A 708 2.40 -35.49 29.16
CA ASP A 708 3.01 -36.47 28.28
C ASP A 708 2.91 -36.00 26.82
N VAL A 709 4.04 -35.59 26.26
CA VAL A 709 4.12 -35.11 24.86
C VAL A 709 3.88 -36.26 23.86
N ARG A 710 4.08 -37.52 24.25
CA ARG A 710 3.81 -38.69 23.38
C ARG A 710 2.34 -38.82 23.03
N THR A 711 1.44 -38.23 23.81
CA THR A 711 -0.01 -38.25 23.60
C THR A 711 -0.54 -36.97 22.93
N ARG A 712 0.35 -36.08 22.48
CA ARG A 712 -0.01 -34.80 21.82
C ARG A 712 0.15 -34.87 20.31
N SER A 713 -0.11 -33.76 19.62
CA SER A 713 0.12 -33.65 18.17
C SER A 713 1.50 -34.17 17.78
N LYS A 714 1.58 -34.78 16.60
CA LYS A 714 2.83 -35.24 16.01
C LYS A 714 3.78 -34.07 15.81
N THR A 715 3.25 -32.90 15.47
CA THR A 715 4.04 -31.67 15.41
C THR A 715 4.67 -31.31 16.76
N LEU A 716 3.96 -31.43 17.89
CA LEU A 716 4.54 -31.16 19.20
C LEU A 716 5.57 -32.24 19.63
N GLN A 717 5.38 -33.50 19.20
CA GLN A 717 6.39 -34.56 19.34
C GLN A 717 7.68 -34.16 18.61
N ASP A 718 7.58 -33.64 17.39
CA ASP A 718 8.72 -33.12 16.62
C ASP A 718 9.41 -31.93 17.27
N VAL A 719 8.65 -31.04 17.91
CA VAL A 719 9.24 -29.92 18.68
C VAL A 719 10.01 -30.44 19.90
N LEU A 720 9.50 -31.46 20.61
CA LEU A 720 10.23 -32.12 21.70
C LEU A 720 11.50 -32.78 21.18
N TRP A 721 11.43 -33.48 20.05
CA TRP A 721 12.57 -34.10 19.39
C TRP A 721 13.68 -33.08 19.10
N SER A 722 13.34 -32.01 18.37
CA SER A 722 14.25 -30.91 18.03
C SER A 722 14.92 -30.32 19.27
N THR A 723 14.12 -30.08 20.31
CA THR A 723 14.61 -29.50 21.55
C THR A 723 15.54 -30.48 22.29
N ALA A 724 15.25 -31.78 22.26
CA ALA A 724 16.07 -32.82 22.86
C ALA A 724 17.42 -33.00 22.16
N ILE A 725 17.47 -32.92 20.82
CA ILE A 725 18.72 -32.98 20.07
C ILE A 725 19.57 -31.74 20.37
N GLN A 726 18.97 -30.55 20.37
CA GLN A 726 19.71 -29.30 20.55
C GLN A 726 20.20 -29.06 21.98
N HIS A 727 19.42 -29.47 23.00
CA HIS A 727 19.68 -29.14 24.41
C HIS A 727 19.92 -30.36 25.31
N GLY A 728 19.84 -31.58 24.77
CA GLY A 728 19.82 -32.83 25.54
C GLY A 728 18.54 -32.98 26.38
N ALA A 729 18.28 -34.18 26.89
CA ALA A 729 17.06 -34.46 27.67
C ALA A 729 16.89 -33.56 28.92
N GLY A 730 17.99 -33.20 29.59
CA GLY A 730 17.95 -32.30 30.75
C GLY A 730 17.66 -30.85 30.40
N GLY A 731 18.22 -30.34 29.30
CA GLY A 731 17.95 -28.99 28.80
C GLY A 731 16.56 -28.86 28.20
N CYS A 732 16.12 -29.88 27.44
CA CYS A 732 14.76 -29.98 26.93
C CYS A 732 13.72 -29.89 28.05
N ASN A 733 13.93 -30.64 29.13
CA ASN A 733 13.06 -30.58 30.30
C ASN A 733 12.97 -29.16 30.90
N ARG A 734 14.09 -28.44 30.97
CA ARG A 734 14.11 -27.06 31.47
C ARG A 734 13.33 -26.11 30.57
N VAL A 735 13.51 -26.22 29.26
CA VAL A 735 12.80 -25.41 28.25
C VAL A 735 11.30 -25.62 28.38
N PHE A 736 10.82 -26.87 28.36
CA PHE A 736 9.39 -27.17 28.45
C PHE A 736 8.78 -26.74 29.79
N LYS A 737 9.52 -26.89 30.90
CA LYS A 737 9.07 -26.43 32.22
C LYS A 737 8.91 -24.91 32.28
N ASN A 738 9.82 -24.15 31.67
CA ASN A 738 9.75 -22.69 31.63
C ASN A 738 8.67 -22.20 30.65
N ALA A 739 8.54 -22.85 29.49
CA ALA A 739 7.50 -22.58 28.52
C ALA A 739 6.10 -22.73 29.12
N LEU A 740 5.85 -23.82 29.87
CA LEU A 740 4.56 -24.04 30.54
C LEU A 740 4.25 -22.99 31.61
N LYS A 741 5.26 -22.55 32.37
CA LYS A 741 5.08 -21.43 33.31
C LYS A 741 4.68 -20.15 32.59
N ALA A 742 5.30 -19.86 31.44
CA ALA A 742 5.00 -18.67 30.65
C ALA A 742 3.58 -18.71 30.04
N CYS A 743 3.04 -19.89 29.75
CA CYS A 743 1.66 -20.04 29.27
C CYS A 743 0.60 -19.72 30.35
N GLY A 744 0.95 -19.69 31.64
CA GLY A 744 0.00 -19.43 32.73
C GLY A 744 -1.10 -20.50 32.91
N ASN A 745 -1.00 -21.64 32.21
CA ASN A 745 -1.95 -22.75 32.22
C ASN A 745 -1.18 -24.08 32.27
N ASN A 746 -1.62 -25.03 33.10
CA ASN A 746 -1.01 -26.35 33.26
C ASN A 746 -1.29 -27.31 32.09
N ASN A 747 -2.20 -26.96 31.19
CA ASN A 747 -2.54 -27.73 30.00
C ASN A 747 -2.89 -26.82 28.81
N PRO A 748 -1.93 -26.07 28.24
CA PRO A 748 -2.17 -25.20 27.10
C PRO A 748 -2.45 -26.02 25.81
N ALA A 749 -3.07 -25.36 24.84
CA ALA A 749 -3.19 -25.90 23.48
C ALA A 749 -1.81 -26.05 22.83
N ASP A 750 -1.68 -26.99 21.89
CA ASP A 750 -0.40 -27.37 21.30
C ASP A 750 0.27 -26.20 20.55
N ASP A 751 -0.50 -25.31 19.90
CA ASP A 751 0.01 -24.10 19.24
C ASP A 751 0.64 -23.12 20.23
N ALA A 752 -0.04 -22.86 21.36
CA ALA A 752 0.44 -22.01 22.43
C ALA A 752 1.71 -22.60 23.09
N LEU A 753 1.75 -23.92 23.28
CA LEU A 753 2.91 -24.60 23.84
C LEU A 753 4.12 -24.58 22.88
N ILE A 754 3.90 -24.76 21.57
CA ILE A 754 4.94 -24.65 20.54
C ILE A 754 5.56 -23.25 20.55
N VAL A 755 4.73 -22.20 20.53
CA VAL A 755 5.21 -20.81 20.59
C VAL A 755 6.03 -20.57 21.85
N ALA A 756 5.54 -21.01 23.01
CA ALA A 756 6.22 -20.83 24.29
C ALA A 756 7.57 -21.58 24.34
N VAL A 757 7.64 -22.80 23.80
CA VAL A 757 8.88 -23.59 23.74
C VAL A 757 9.93 -22.89 22.88
N TYR A 758 9.58 -22.43 21.68
CA TYR A 758 10.54 -21.75 20.81
C TYR A 758 10.96 -20.36 21.33
N ASN A 759 10.04 -19.63 21.97
CA ASN A 759 10.37 -18.37 22.62
C ASN A 759 11.32 -18.58 23.81
N GLU A 760 11.12 -19.63 24.61
CA GLU A 760 12.06 -19.98 25.69
C GLU A 760 13.42 -20.41 25.13
N ARG A 761 13.47 -21.17 24.03
CA ARG A 761 14.73 -21.54 23.35
C ARG A 761 15.47 -20.30 22.83
N ALA A 762 14.76 -19.31 22.32
CA ALA A 762 15.29 -18.05 21.81
C ALA A 762 15.53 -16.96 22.87
N ARG A 763 15.20 -17.24 24.15
CA ARG A 763 15.19 -16.23 25.22
C ARG A 763 16.52 -15.50 25.35
N ASP A 764 16.41 -14.18 25.53
CA ASP A 764 17.55 -13.25 25.61
C ASP A 764 18.44 -13.31 24.35
N ASN A 765 17.81 -13.44 23.17
CA ASN A 765 18.51 -13.64 21.90
C ASN A 765 19.50 -14.83 21.96
N GLY A 766 19.05 -15.93 22.59
CA GLY A 766 19.81 -17.15 22.81
C GLY A 766 20.79 -17.09 23.99
N MET A 767 20.97 -15.95 24.68
CA MET A 767 21.87 -15.86 25.84
C MET A 767 21.48 -16.79 26.99
N ALA A 768 20.18 -17.06 27.15
CA ALA A 768 19.65 -17.93 28.20
C ALA A 768 20.20 -19.37 28.14
N HIS A 769 20.38 -19.91 26.94
CA HIS A 769 20.77 -21.31 26.72
C HIS A 769 22.14 -21.45 26.02
N PHE A 770 22.64 -20.37 25.40
CA PHE A 770 23.89 -20.30 24.64
C PHE A 770 24.82 -19.17 25.11
N GLY A 771 24.82 -18.85 26.41
CA GLY A 771 25.62 -17.75 26.98
C GLY A 771 27.14 -17.85 26.77
N LYS A 772 27.67 -19.04 26.49
CA LYS A 772 29.10 -19.26 26.16
C LYS A 772 29.42 -19.20 24.66
N SER A 773 28.41 -19.10 23.81
CA SER A 773 28.60 -19.04 22.34
C SER A 773 28.98 -17.63 21.88
N THR A 774 29.44 -17.45 20.65
CA THR A 774 29.63 -16.10 20.09
C THR A 774 28.28 -15.48 19.72
N ASN A 775 28.27 -14.17 19.44
CA ASN A 775 27.07 -13.47 18.97
C ASN A 775 26.54 -14.04 17.65
N GLU A 776 27.44 -14.42 16.75
CA GLU A 776 27.13 -14.97 15.43
C GLU A 776 26.46 -16.35 15.56
N VAL A 777 26.99 -17.19 16.45
CA VAL A 777 26.40 -18.51 16.74
C VAL A 777 25.03 -18.36 17.39
N ARG A 778 24.87 -17.44 18.35
CA ARG A 778 23.57 -17.15 18.96
C ARG A 778 22.53 -16.68 17.93
N ARG A 779 22.90 -15.72 17.07
CA ARG A 779 22.02 -15.21 16.01
C ARG A 779 21.60 -16.33 15.05
N SER A 780 22.53 -17.18 14.64
CA SER A 780 22.26 -18.33 13.77
C SER A 780 21.26 -19.31 14.41
N VAL A 781 21.45 -19.62 15.69
CA VAL A 781 20.60 -20.56 16.43
C VAL A 781 19.20 -19.96 16.70
N VAL A 782 19.10 -18.69 17.08
CA VAL A 782 17.81 -18.00 17.27
C VAL A 782 17.04 -17.89 15.95
N LYS A 783 17.74 -17.61 14.85
CA LYS A 783 17.14 -17.60 13.51
C LYS A 783 16.56 -18.97 13.15
N ARG A 784 17.31 -20.06 13.39
CA ARG A 784 16.79 -21.43 13.24
C ARG A 784 15.52 -21.63 14.06
N PHE A 785 15.50 -21.26 15.34
CA PHE A 785 14.33 -21.44 16.21
C PHE A 785 13.10 -20.69 15.71
N ASN A 786 13.27 -19.49 15.17
CA ASN A 786 12.15 -18.75 14.59
C ASN A 786 11.63 -19.40 13.30
N ASN A 787 12.51 -19.92 12.45
CA ASN A 787 12.12 -20.62 11.23
C ASN A 787 11.39 -21.94 11.57
N GLU A 788 11.96 -22.72 12.48
CA GLU A 788 11.40 -24.00 12.92
C GLU A 788 10.07 -23.82 13.67
N LYS A 789 9.88 -22.71 14.40
CA LYS A 789 8.59 -22.30 15.00
C LYS A 789 7.52 -22.07 13.94
N LEU A 790 7.85 -21.35 12.86
CA LEU A 790 6.90 -21.05 11.79
C LEU A 790 6.53 -22.32 11.02
N ASP A 791 7.49 -23.20 10.77
CA ASP A 791 7.24 -24.53 10.18
C ASP A 791 6.37 -25.40 11.09
N ALA A 792 6.63 -25.41 12.41
CA ALA A 792 5.83 -26.14 13.38
C ALA A 792 4.37 -25.63 13.40
N LEU A 793 4.15 -24.31 13.40
CA LEU A 793 2.79 -23.77 13.40
C LEU A 793 2.05 -24.05 12.08
N SER A 794 2.75 -24.03 10.95
CA SER A 794 2.21 -24.45 9.65
C SER A 794 1.86 -25.95 9.65
N SER A 795 2.76 -26.79 10.14
CA SER A 795 2.57 -28.25 10.28
C SER A 795 1.37 -28.57 11.18
N LEU A 796 1.27 -27.92 12.34
CA LEU A 796 0.15 -28.12 13.27
C LEU A 796 -1.18 -27.69 12.65
N LYS A 797 -1.20 -26.58 11.90
CA LYS A 797 -2.41 -26.12 11.19
C LYS A 797 -2.85 -27.14 10.13
N GLN A 798 -1.91 -27.76 9.43
CA GLN A 798 -2.20 -28.84 8.48
C GLN A 798 -2.68 -30.11 9.18
N GLU A 799 -2.04 -30.50 10.30
CA GLU A 799 -2.41 -31.65 11.14
C GLU A 799 -3.84 -31.53 11.69
N LEU A 800 -4.25 -30.32 12.10
CA LEU A 800 -5.58 -30.05 12.65
C LEU A 800 -6.66 -29.77 11.58
N GLY A 801 -6.26 -29.42 10.35
CA GLY A 801 -7.12 -28.80 9.34
C GLY A 801 -7.73 -29.71 8.26
N GLY A 802 -7.38 -30.99 8.16
CA GLY A 802 -7.95 -31.85 7.11
C GLY A 802 -7.65 -33.34 7.20
N GLY A 803 -8.72 -34.14 7.26
CA GLY A 803 -8.74 -35.58 6.93
C GLY A 803 -8.53 -35.83 5.43
N GLY A 804 -7.38 -35.41 4.90
CA GLY A 804 -6.91 -35.75 3.56
C GLY A 804 -5.66 -36.63 3.68
N THR A 805 -5.71 -37.81 3.06
CA THR A 805 -4.71 -38.87 3.08
C THR A 805 -3.26 -38.34 3.02
N PRO A 806 -2.37 -38.72 3.96
CA PRO A 806 -0.96 -38.38 3.85
C PRO A 806 -0.35 -39.05 2.61
N THR A 807 0.49 -38.32 1.88
CA THR A 807 1.42 -38.92 0.93
C THR A 807 2.42 -39.77 1.73
N GLN A 808 2.06 -41.01 2.03
CA GLN A 808 2.99 -42.00 2.59
C GLN A 808 4.02 -42.36 1.52
N SER A 809 5.20 -41.76 1.59
CA SER A 809 6.39 -42.30 0.95
C SER A 809 7.47 -42.52 2.02
N GLY A 810 7.42 -43.65 2.71
CA GLY A 810 8.48 -44.02 3.66
C GLY A 810 8.00 -44.96 4.76
N SER A 811 8.81 -45.97 5.08
CA SER A 811 8.56 -46.97 6.13
C SER A 811 8.89 -46.49 7.55
N GLY A 812 8.92 -45.17 7.82
CA GLY A 812 9.52 -44.57 9.03
C GLY A 812 8.57 -44.36 10.22
N THR A 813 7.48 -45.12 10.36
CA THR A 813 6.55 -44.92 11.50
C THR A 813 7.15 -45.45 12.80
N VAL A 814 7.70 -44.55 13.63
CA VAL A 814 8.23 -44.89 14.96
C VAL A 814 7.08 -45.11 15.96
N VAL A 815 6.94 -46.33 16.49
CA VAL A 815 6.02 -46.62 17.60
C VAL A 815 6.70 -46.22 18.91
N LEU A 816 6.23 -45.15 19.54
CA LEU A 816 6.80 -44.62 20.78
C LEU A 816 6.36 -45.45 21.99
N PRO A 817 7.28 -45.91 22.85
CA PRO A 817 6.92 -46.60 24.08
C PRO A 817 6.28 -45.60 25.07
N VAL A 818 5.03 -45.89 25.46
CA VAL A 818 4.34 -45.22 26.58
C VAL A 818 4.58 -46.09 27.81
N GLU A 819 5.22 -45.56 28.85
CA GLU A 819 5.44 -46.31 30.09
C GLU A 819 4.10 -46.62 30.79
N GLY A 820 3.69 -47.89 30.75
CA GLY A 820 2.94 -48.58 31.79
C GLY A 820 1.49 -48.16 32.05
N THR A 821 0.55 -48.76 31.30
CA THR A 821 -0.38 -49.69 31.98
C THR A 821 0.27 -51.05 31.95
N VAL A 822 0.67 -51.57 33.10
CA VAL A 822 0.80 -53.02 33.28
C VAL A 822 0.19 -53.32 34.65
N GLY A 823 -0.49 -54.46 34.75
CA GLY A 823 -0.65 -55.11 36.05
C GLY A 823 0.69 -55.44 36.69
#